data_AF-A0A397AY91-F1
#
_entry.id   AF-A0A397AY91-F1
#
_cell.length_a   1.000
_cell.length_b   1.000
_cell.length_c   1.000
_cell.angle_alpha   90.00
_cell.angle_beta   90.00
_cell.angle_gamma   90.00
#
_symmetry.space_group_name_H-M   'P 1'
#
loop_
_entity.id
_entity.type
_entity.pdbx_description
1 polymer ?
#
loop_
_entity_poly.entity_id
_entity_poly.type
_entity_poly.pdbx_seq_one_letter_code
_entity_poly.pdbx_strand_id
1 'polypeptide(L)'
;MQEIPCKDYVVQVGHGLLASVPSQLLQLLPNITSFIVVSDSNVAPLYAQTLLQGFKRRAELYVIPAGEASKNRRMKAAIEDFMLEKRMHRDCCVVALGGGVVGDLAGFVASTYMRGRLNHRVPFVQIPTSLLACVDSSIGGKTGIDVEAGKNLVGAFHQPKRVFVDLDLLSTLPKRELINGMAEIIKAGAIYSDALFSMLESNVDAILALKQDVVLSMVAAAATATVLEKMEVDKKNSGGVKKLILLTSIGKVHSNPFTVAVEDSRIAHVLEPQVLVVPPSEPISGTVNVPGSKSISNRVLLLAALGAGTCRISGLLHSDDTQVMMDVLQYLGAQFSWEDDGDVLVVVGTAGKFPPSVPSHWYLSNAGTAARFLTTVATLAGSKVHLTGNARMQERPISDLVDALVANGCAIEYGNRKGCPPLEISPTGLPGGVLHLAGKVSSQYVSSVLLSAPYADAPLELQLAEDNPTSFPYIQMTTQLMALFGIHVQTLGSCLIIYIWRFQYVYTGSKNRFVVPQGVYSNPPRVHVEVDASSATYPLALAAISGGRVVVPGLGQSSCQGDAAFFTALEAMGCTGGQDDSCTYVQGPPRGSLKAIEIDMETMTDAFMTLAVLAAAATGRTKITGIANQRVKECNRIAVMCSTALRVSFQVPSYPPPPISTKAADAIYLIGMRGVGKTSLGKHAASALGLHWIDMDEYLESHPLLLGMPIKEYVAVHGWAAFRAQEVACLQLWAQDPPQNTIISCGGGVVESAAAVALLAQASSVIYLQRELADVQAALAHDTSRPAYGEAIADVFHRRAPLFAASSSFVFAMLAGDVDYPRINRDFERLVTVVLGRFDSNALKSQPDSYFVSLTFPHYTSKKTLIETVTHKAHAVELRVDLLESVEKPFIAHQVRCGLE
;
A
#
# COMPACT_ATOMS: atom_id res chain seq x y z
N MET A 1 -8.94 35.34 19.45
CA MET A 1 -10.15 34.85 20.14
C MET A 1 -11.34 35.13 19.24
N GLN A 2 -12.23 34.16 19.05
CA GLN A 2 -13.48 34.28 18.30
C GLN A 2 -14.64 33.73 19.13
N GLU A 3 -15.81 34.36 19.04
CA GLU A 3 -17.05 33.87 19.64
C GLU A 3 -18.00 33.42 18.53
N ILE A 4 -18.42 32.17 18.58
CA ILE A 4 -19.31 31.57 17.60
C ILE A 4 -20.68 31.41 18.28
N PRO A 5 -21.70 32.18 17.88
CA PRO A 5 -23.03 32.08 18.46
C PRO A 5 -23.70 30.79 18.01
N CYS A 6 -24.10 29.96 18.98
CA CYS A 6 -25.06 28.87 18.79
C CYS A 6 -26.46 29.35 19.21
N LYS A 7 -27.50 28.57 18.92
CA LYS A 7 -28.88 28.93 19.25
C LYS A 7 -29.10 29.34 20.71
N ASP A 8 -28.51 28.59 21.66
CA ASP A 8 -28.76 28.76 23.11
C ASP A 8 -27.49 29.04 23.95
N TYR A 9 -26.30 29.09 23.34
CA TYR A 9 -25.01 29.30 24.02
C TYR A 9 -23.93 29.78 23.03
N VAL A 10 -22.73 30.07 23.53
CA VAL A 10 -21.59 30.54 22.73
C VAL A 10 -20.46 29.52 22.81
N VAL A 11 -19.82 29.26 21.67
CA VAL A 11 -18.52 28.57 21.58
C VAL A 11 -17.43 29.64 21.50
N GLN A 12 -16.55 29.68 22.51
CA GLN A 12 -15.42 30.61 22.55
C GLN A 12 -14.15 29.87 22.13
N VAL A 13 -13.53 30.31 21.03
CA VAL A 13 -12.34 29.69 20.45
C VAL A 13 -11.14 30.63 20.57
N GLY A 14 -10.02 30.12 21.08
CA GLY A 14 -8.81 30.93 21.25
C GLY A 14 -7.66 30.16 21.89
N HIS A 15 -6.70 30.93 22.42
CA HIS A 15 -5.51 30.44 23.12
C HIS A 15 -5.53 30.94 24.57
N GLY A 16 -4.93 30.18 25.49
CA GLY A 16 -4.82 30.51 26.91
C GLY A 16 -6.17 30.70 27.62
N LEU A 17 -7.26 30.11 27.12
CA LEU A 17 -8.59 30.28 27.69
C LEU A 17 -8.74 29.54 29.03
N LEU A 18 -8.08 28.39 29.22
CA LEU A 18 -8.23 27.51 30.40
C LEU A 18 -8.11 28.26 31.72
N ALA A 19 -7.13 29.15 31.84
CA ALA A 19 -6.87 29.95 33.05
C ALA A 19 -7.99 30.97 33.34
N SER A 20 -8.68 31.46 32.30
CA SER A 20 -9.75 32.43 32.43
C SER A 20 -11.11 31.80 32.76
N VAL A 21 -11.30 30.51 32.45
CA VAL A 21 -12.58 29.79 32.59
C VAL A 21 -13.23 29.98 33.96
N PRO A 22 -12.53 29.82 35.11
CA PRO A 22 -13.17 29.98 36.42
C PRO A 22 -13.77 31.37 36.65
N SER A 23 -13.08 32.42 36.20
CA SER A 23 -13.57 33.80 36.34
C SER A 23 -14.78 34.08 35.45
N GLN A 24 -14.75 33.57 34.21
CA GLN A 24 -15.87 33.69 33.27
C GLN A 24 -17.10 32.89 33.72
N LEU A 25 -16.91 31.72 34.32
CA LEU A 25 -18.01 30.91 34.86
C LEU A 25 -18.71 31.60 36.03
N LEU A 26 -17.97 32.26 36.91
CA LEU A 26 -18.57 33.02 38.01
C LEU A 26 -19.39 34.23 37.51
N GLN A 27 -18.98 34.84 36.40
CA GLN A 27 -19.75 35.90 35.75
C GLN A 27 -21.00 35.34 35.05
N LEU A 28 -20.86 34.22 34.33
CA LEU A 28 -21.95 33.58 33.59
C LEU A 28 -23.00 32.96 34.52
N LEU A 29 -22.56 32.42 35.67
CA LEU A 29 -23.39 31.66 36.61
C LEU A 29 -23.21 32.18 38.05
N PRO A 30 -23.66 33.40 38.38
CA PRO A 30 -23.37 34.07 39.65
C PRO A 30 -23.93 33.35 40.87
N ASN A 31 -24.98 32.54 40.70
CA ASN A 31 -25.67 31.82 41.78
C ASN A 31 -25.08 30.44 42.11
N ILE A 32 -24.04 29.98 41.41
CA ILE A 32 -23.47 28.63 41.58
C ILE A 32 -22.53 28.56 42.78
N THR A 33 -22.81 27.72 43.78
CA THR A 33 -22.01 27.65 45.01
C THR A 33 -20.83 26.69 44.91
N SER A 34 -20.88 25.73 43.98
CA SER A 34 -19.85 24.69 43.84
C SER A 34 -19.66 24.21 42.40
N PHE A 35 -18.49 23.64 42.11
CA PHE A 35 -18.12 23.08 40.81
C PHE A 35 -17.67 21.62 40.95
N ILE A 36 -18.02 20.79 39.98
CA ILE A 36 -17.44 19.45 39.81
C ILE A 36 -16.72 19.39 38.46
N VAL A 37 -15.41 19.27 38.50
CA VAL A 37 -14.59 19.03 37.31
C VAL A 37 -14.56 17.52 37.07
N VAL A 38 -15.08 17.08 35.93
CA VAL A 38 -14.97 15.69 35.48
C VAL A 38 -13.91 15.65 34.38
N SER A 39 -12.92 14.79 34.54
CA SER A 39 -11.83 14.59 33.57
C SER A 39 -11.42 13.11 33.53
N ASP A 40 -10.49 12.75 32.66
CA ASP A 40 -9.98 11.38 32.56
C ASP A 40 -8.53 11.24 33.05
N SER A 41 -8.07 9.99 33.18
CA SER A 41 -6.75 9.64 33.71
C SER A 41 -5.57 10.23 32.92
N ASN A 42 -5.78 10.65 31.68
CA ASN A 42 -4.73 11.23 30.82
C ASN A 42 -4.77 12.76 30.86
N VAL A 43 -5.97 13.35 30.85
CA VAL A 43 -6.19 14.80 30.79
C VAL A 43 -6.07 15.46 32.16
N ALA A 44 -6.56 14.82 33.21
CA ALA A 44 -6.58 15.40 34.55
C ALA A 44 -5.18 15.80 35.07
N PRO A 45 -4.13 14.96 34.94
CA PRO A 45 -2.78 15.31 35.39
C PRO A 45 -2.18 16.52 34.66
N LEU A 46 -2.66 16.84 33.44
CA LEU A 46 -2.14 17.93 32.62
C LEU A 46 -2.81 19.27 32.95
N TYR A 47 -4.14 19.27 33.14
CA TYR A 47 -4.92 20.51 33.06
C TYR A 47 -5.85 20.77 34.25
N ALA A 48 -6.21 19.75 35.03
CA ALA A 48 -7.20 19.92 36.08
C ALA A 48 -6.71 20.86 37.19
N GLN A 49 -5.42 20.80 37.54
CA GLN A 49 -4.86 21.64 38.60
C GLN A 49 -4.94 23.13 38.26
N THR A 50 -4.57 23.52 37.04
CA THR A 50 -4.67 24.90 36.54
C THR A 50 -6.09 25.44 36.68
N LEU A 51 -7.08 24.61 36.32
CA LEU A 51 -8.49 24.97 36.41
C LEU A 51 -8.97 25.09 37.87
N LEU A 52 -8.61 24.12 38.72
CA LEU A 52 -9.00 24.11 40.14
C LEU A 52 -8.44 25.31 40.91
N GLN A 53 -7.19 25.70 40.64
CA GLN A 53 -6.55 26.85 41.30
C GLN A 53 -7.24 28.19 40.97
N GLY A 54 -7.88 28.31 39.81
CA GLY A 54 -8.60 29.53 39.45
C GLY A 54 -9.99 29.67 40.09
N PHE A 55 -10.57 28.58 40.61
CA PHE A 55 -11.90 28.65 41.23
C PHE A 55 -11.85 29.29 42.62
N LYS A 56 -12.63 30.38 42.79
CA LYS A 56 -12.81 31.05 44.09
C LYS A 56 -13.89 30.42 44.99
N ARG A 57 -14.69 29.50 44.44
CA ARG A 57 -15.70 28.72 45.15
C ARG A 57 -15.29 27.26 45.20
N ARG A 58 -15.96 26.46 46.03
CA ARG A 58 -15.65 25.03 46.19
C ARG A 58 -15.64 24.32 44.83
N ALA A 59 -14.54 23.66 44.49
CA ALA A 59 -14.41 22.85 43.28
C ALA A 59 -13.84 21.48 43.65
N GLU A 60 -14.49 20.40 43.21
CA GLU A 60 -14.01 19.03 43.38
C GLU A 60 -13.61 18.46 42.00
N LEU A 61 -12.69 17.50 41.98
CA LEU A 61 -12.27 16.79 40.78
C LEU A 61 -12.69 15.31 40.88
N TYR A 62 -13.26 14.79 39.80
CA TYR A 62 -13.48 13.36 39.61
C TYR A 62 -12.79 12.89 38.33
N VAL A 63 -11.99 11.83 38.45
CA VAL A 63 -11.17 11.30 37.36
C VAL A 63 -11.69 9.92 36.95
N ILE A 64 -12.11 9.78 35.70
CA ILE A 64 -12.51 8.49 35.10
C ILE A 64 -11.32 7.83 34.38
N PRO A 65 -11.31 6.51 34.16
CA PRO A 65 -10.37 5.89 33.23
C PRO A 65 -10.53 6.47 31.82
N ALA A 66 -9.45 6.71 31.10
CA ALA A 66 -9.52 7.20 29.72
C ALA A 66 -10.11 6.15 28.75
N GLY A 67 -10.81 6.64 27.72
CA GLY A 67 -11.33 5.83 26.60
C GLY A 67 -12.83 5.51 26.65
N GLU A 68 -13.35 5.04 25.51
CA GLU A 68 -14.80 4.80 25.29
C GLU A 68 -15.42 3.85 26.31
N ALA A 69 -14.64 2.89 26.82
CA ALA A 69 -15.11 1.92 27.81
C ALA A 69 -15.65 2.58 29.09
N SER A 70 -15.24 3.80 29.43
CA SER A 70 -15.76 4.56 30.58
C SER A 70 -17.13 5.18 30.33
N LYS A 71 -17.59 5.23 29.08
CA LYS A 71 -18.85 5.84 28.69
C LYS A 71 -20.03 4.90 28.92
N ASN A 72 -20.25 4.50 30.17
CA ASN A 72 -21.21 3.46 30.52
C ASN A 72 -22.04 3.81 31.78
N ARG A 73 -23.03 2.97 32.08
CA ARG A 73 -23.94 3.16 33.24
C ARG A 73 -23.21 3.20 34.58
N ARG A 74 -22.20 2.34 34.76
CA ARG A 74 -21.45 2.23 36.02
C ARG A 74 -20.67 3.51 36.29
N MET A 75 -20.01 4.07 35.28
CA MET A 75 -19.23 5.30 35.46
C MET A 75 -20.14 6.50 35.72
N LYS A 76 -21.27 6.59 35.03
CA LYS A 76 -22.29 7.61 35.32
C LYS A 76 -22.73 7.58 36.79
N ALA A 77 -23.09 6.39 37.28
CA ALA A 77 -23.50 6.20 38.67
C ALA A 77 -22.38 6.62 39.64
N ALA A 78 -21.14 6.22 39.38
CA ALA A 78 -20.00 6.54 40.24
C ALA A 78 -19.74 8.06 40.36
N ILE A 79 -19.95 8.83 39.28
CA ILE A 79 -19.87 10.29 39.32
C ILE A 79 -21.03 10.89 40.13
N GLU A 80 -22.26 10.41 39.91
CA GLU A 80 -23.43 10.89 40.64
C GLU A 80 -23.33 10.60 42.15
N ASP A 81 -22.88 9.40 42.51
CA ASP A 81 -22.66 8.99 43.90
C ASP A 81 -21.59 9.85 44.57
N PHE A 82 -20.48 10.13 43.87
CA PHE A 82 -19.45 11.04 44.37
C PHE A 82 -19.98 12.46 44.60
N MET A 83 -20.79 13.00 43.69
CA MET A 83 -21.42 14.31 43.85
C MET A 83 -22.35 14.34 45.09
N LEU A 84 -23.09 13.26 45.35
CA LEU A 84 -23.94 13.11 46.54
C LEU A 84 -23.12 13.02 47.83
N GLU A 85 -22.05 12.21 47.84
CA GLU A 85 -21.11 12.09 48.96
C GLU A 85 -20.49 13.45 49.33
N LYS A 86 -20.15 14.25 48.31
CA LYS A 86 -19.64 15.61 48.47
C LYS A 86 -20.72 16.64 48.82
N ARG A 87 -21.99 16.24 48.95
CA ARG A 87 -23.14 17.09 49.26
C ARG A 87 -23.32 18.23 48.26
N MET A 88 -23.15 17.94 46.97
CA MET A 88 -23.43 18.92 45.91
C MET A 88 -24.93 18.98 45.63
N HIS A 89 -25.50 20.17 45.74
CA HIS A 89 -26.92 20.43 45.49
C HIS A 89 -27.15 20.98 44.07
N ARG A 90 -28.38 21.43 43.75
CA ARG A 90 -28.76 21.90 42.40
C ARG A 90 -28.04 23.17 41.95
N ASP A 91 -27.46 23.90 42.88
CA ASP A 91 -26.63 25.09 42.68
C ASP A 91 -25.16 24.76 42.42
N CYS A 92 -24.84 23.53 42.00
CA CYS A 92 -23.53 23.16 41.46
C CYS A 92 -23.47 23.35 39.93
N CYS A 93 -22.27 23.42 39.37
CA CYS A 93 -22.02 23.36 37.93
C CYS A 93 -21.07 22.21 37.59
N VAL A 94 -21.43 21.42 36.59
CA VAL A 94 -20.55 20.37 36.05
C VAL A 94 -19.60 20.98 35.01
N VAL A 95 -18.31 20.69 35.12
CA VAL A 95 -17.27 21.19 34.21
C VAL A 95 -16.63 19.98 33.55
N ALA A 96 -16.91 19.76 32.27
CA ALA A 96 -16.34 18.66 31.51
C ALA A 96 -14.97 19.08 30.93
N LEU A 97 -13.87 18.55 31.46
CA LEU A 97 -12.51 18.80 31.01
C LEU A 97 -11.96 17.53 30.35
N GLY A 98 -12.07 17.41 29.03
CA GLY A 98 -11.73 16.17 28.35
C GLY A 98 -12.15 16.13 26.87
N GLY A 99 -12.00 14.98 26.23
CA GLY A 99 -12.53 14.73 24.89
C GLY A 99 -14.03 14.38 24.91
N GLY A 100 -14.54 13.85 23.80
CA GLY A 100 -15.98 13.54 23.66
C GLY A 100 -16.54 12.55 24.67
N VAL A 101 -15.75 11.58 25.13
CA VAL A 101 -16.18 10.64 26.19
C VAL A 101 -16.51 11.38 27.49
N VAL A 102 -15.62 12.24 27.95
CA VAL A 102 -15.82 13.04 29.16
C VAL A 102 -16.98 14.01 28.96
N GLY A 103 -17.03 14.68 27.80
CA GLY A 103 -18.09 15.63 27.47
C GLY A 103 -19.48 15.00 27.51
N ASP A 104 -19.67 13.85 26.86
CA ASP A 104 -20.95 13.16 26.80
C ASP A 104 -21.37 12.60 28.16
N LEU A 105 -20.42 12.00 28.90
CA LEU A 105 -20.70 11.41 30.20
C LEU A 105 -21.03 12.48 31.24
N ALA A 106 -20.20 13.52 31.35
CA ALA A 106 -20.39 14.62 32.29
C ALA A 106 -21.64 15.44 31.94
N GLY A 107 -21.88 15.69 30.66
CA GLY A 107 -23.12 16.32 30.19
C GLY A 107 -24.36 15.49 30.53
N PHE A 108 -24.28 14.16 30.42
CA PHE A 108 -25.41 13.29 30.75
C PHE A 108 -25.66 13.24 32.26
N VAL A 109 -24.61 13.19 33.08
CA VAL A 109 -24.69 13.37 34.55
C VAL A 109 -25.38 14.69 34.89
N ALA A 110 -24.93 15.82 34.31
CA ALA A 110 -25.53 17.13 34.53
C ALA A 110 -27.01 17.18 34.13
N SER A 111 -27.38 16.45 33.07
CA SER A 111 -28.75 16.39 32.61
C SER A 111 -29.68 15.67 33.60
N THR A 112 -29.22 14.63 34.29
CA THR A 112 -30.07 13.79 35.15
C THR A 112 -29.97 14.10 36.64
N TYR A 113 -28.83 14.62 37.09
CA TYR A 113 -28.57 14.87 38.50
C TYR A 113 -29.61 15.84 39.09
N MET A 114 -30.25 15.42 40.18
CA MET A 114 -31.32 16.15 40.88
C MET A 114 -32.53 16.60 40.01
N ARG A 115 -32.83 15.92 38.91
CA ARG A 115 -34.13 15.99 38.17
C ARG A 115 -34.60 17.40 37.79
N GLY A 116 -33.74 18.24 37.23
CA GLY A 116 -34.18 19.57 36.76
C GLY A 116 -35.22 19.49 35.64
N ARG A 117 -36.27 20.32 35.70
CA ARG A 117 -37.09 20.66 34.51
C ARG A 117 -36.20 21.36 33.48
N LEU A 118 -36.64 21.50 32.22
CA LEU A 118 -35.83 22.07 31.12
C LEU A 118 -35.03 23.34 31.51
N ASN A 119 -35.62 24.23 32.33
CA ASN A 119 -35.01 25.49 32.79
C ASN A 119 -34.34 25.43 34.18
N HIS A 120 -34.29 24.26 34.81
CA HIS A 120 -33.80 24.05 36.19
C HIS A 120 -32.83 22.86 36.32
N ARG A 121 -32.26 22.37 35.23
CA ARG A 121 -31.19 21.36 35.25
C ARG A 121 -29.89 21.97 35.79
N VAL A 122 -29.04 21.11 36.34
CA VAL A 122 -27.69 21.49 36.74
C VAL A 122 -26.96 22.02 35.49
N PRO A 123 -26.45 23.26 35.54
CA PRO A 123 -25.69 23.80 34.42
C PRO A 123 -24.41 23.00 34.24
N PHE A 124 -23.97 22.90 32.98
CA PHE A 124 -22.64 22.38 32.67
C PHE A 124 -21.97 23.20 31.59
N VAL A 125 -20.65 23.09 31.52
CA VAL A 125 -19.82 23.65 30.45
C VAL A 125 -18.85 22.61 29.92
N GLN A 126 -18.37 22.84 28.70
CA GLN A 126 -17.39 21.99 28.03
C GLN A 126 -16.05 22.72 27.90
N ILE A 127 -14.96 22.01 28.18
CA ILE A 127 -13.58 22.41 27.91
C ILE A 127 -12.96 21.27 27.10
N PRO A 128 -13.20 21.24 25.77
CA PRO A 128 -12.70 20.18 24.91
C PRO A 128 -11.17 20.18 24.84
N THR A 129 -10.57 18.99 24.97
CA THR A 129 -9.11 18.78 24.91
C THR A 129 -8.68 17.90 23.74
N SER A 130 -9.63 17.37 22.97
CA SER A 130 -9.37 16.69 21.70
C SER A 130 -9.94 17.48 20.53
N LEU A 131 -9.29 17.41 19.36
CA LEU A 131 -9.75 18.12 18.18
C LEU A 131 -11.18 17.74 17.80
N LEU A 132 -11.54 16.45 17.91
CA LEU A 132 -12.92 15.96 17.70
C LEU A 132 -13.91 16.71 18.59
N ALA A 133 -13.59 16.88 19.87
CA ALA A 133 -14.46 17.56 20.80
C ALA A 133 -14.55 19.07 20.51
N CYS A 134 -13.47 19.69 20.03
CA CYS A 134 -13.45 21.11 19.66
C CYS A 134 -14.44 21.47 18.55
N VAL A 135 -14.76 20.52 17.66
CA VAL A 135 -15.54 20.79 16.44
C VAL A 135 -16.88 20.04 16.36
N ASP A 136 -17.05 18.95 17.13
CA ASP A 136 -18.23 18.08 17.01
C ASP A 136 -18.83 17.76 18.39
N SER A 137 -18.21 16.88 19.19
CA SER A 137 -18.89 16.30 20.36
C SER A 137 -19.20 17.27 21.49
N SER A 138 -18.44 18.37 21.66
CA SER A 138 -18.76 19.37 22.69
C SER A 138 -19.91 20.29 22.30
N ILE A 139 -20.34 20.24 21.04
CA ILE A 139 -21.31 21.14 20.44
C ILE A 139 -22.61 20.38 20.12
N GLY A 140 -23.74 21.07 20.21
CA GLY A 140 -25.10 20.53 19.98
C GLY A 140 -25.77 19.86 21.18
N GLY A 141 -25.05 19.66 22.30
CA GLY A 141 -25.64 19.19 23.56
C GLY A 141 -26.13 17.74 23.54
N LYS A 142 -25.66 16.92 22.59
CA LYS A 142 -25.89 15.48 22.57
C LYS A 142 -25.05 14.85 23.69
N THR A 143 -25.68 14.30 24.70
CA THR A 143 -24.99 13.67 25.83
C THR A 143 -25.51 12.24 26.01
N GLY A 144 -24.67 11.30 26.41
CA GLY A 144 -25.11 9.92 26.54
C GLY A 144 -24.02 8.93 26.91
N ILE A 145 -24.44 7.67 26.96
CA ILE A 145 -23.63 6.51 27.28
C ILE A 145 -23.89 5.36 26.32
N ASP A 146 -22.90 4.50 26.23
CA ASP A 146 -22.95 3.25 25.51
C ASP A 146 -23.59 2.16 26.36
N VAL A 147 -24.23 1.23 25.68
CA VAL A 147 -24.79 -0.01 26.23
C VAL A 147 -24.39 -1.17 25.32
N GLU A 148 -24.57 -2.40 25.76
CA GLU A 148 -24.21 -3.60 24.99
C GLU A 148 -24.81 -3.60 23.57
N ALA A 149 -26.03 -3.07 23.42
CA ALA A 149 -26.72 -2.96 22.13
C ALA A 149 -26.10 -1.93 21.15
N GLY A 150 -25.23 -1.03 21.63
CA GLY A 150 -24.56 -0.04 20.77
C GLY A 150 -24.22 1.28 21.44
N LYS A 151 -23.60 2.16 20.64
CA LYS A 151 -23.09 3.45 21.09
C LYS A 151 -24.19 4.52 21.23
N ASN A 152 -24.07 5.40 22.22
CA ASN A 152 -24.92 6.58 22.42
C ASN A 152 -26.45 6.33 22.45
N LEU A 153 -26.89 5.11 22.76
CA LEU A 153 -28.30 4.74 22.70
C LEU A 153 -29.11 5.27 23.89
N VAL A 154 -28.45 5.53 25.03
CA VAL A 154 -29.08 6.07 26.24
C VAL A 154 -28.45 7.42 26.55
N GLY A 155 -29.25 8.48 26.60
CA GLY A 155 -28.73 9.83 26.78
C GLY A 155 -29.81 10.90 26.87
N ALA A 156 -29.38 12.16 26.82
CA ALA A 156 -30.25 13.33 26.82
C ALA A 156 -29.68 14.43 25.92
N PHE A 157 -30.56 15.25 25.35
CA PHE A 157 -30.17 16.55 24.82
C PHE A 157 -30.13 17.55 25.98
N HIS A 158 -28.94 18.04 26.30
CA HIS A 158 -28.69 19.03 27.36
C HIS A 158 -27.63 20.01 26.86
N GLN A 159 -28.02 21.27 26.61
CA GLN A 159 -27.11 22.27 26.05
C GLN A 159 -26.14 22.79 27.11
N PRO A 160 -24.83 22.91 26.80
CA PRO A 160 -23.88 23.54 27.70
C PRO A 160 -24.21 25.04 27.85
N LYS A 161 -23.81 25.64 28.96
CA LYS A 161 -23.90 27.10 29.14
C LYS A 161 -22.83 27.85 28.36
N ARG A 162 -21.70 27.19 28.09
CA ARG A 162 -20.59 27.68 27.26
C ARG A 162 -19.67 26.50 26.88
N VAL A 163 -19.01 26.64 25.73
CA VAL A 163 -17.93 25.75 25.29
C VAL A 163 -16.66 26.58 25.17
N PHE A 164 -15.59 26.19 25.86
CA PHE A 164 -14.31 26.89 25.87
C PHE A 164 -13.26 26.09 25.10
N VAL A 165 -13.08 26.42 23.82
CA VAL A 165 -12.11 25.77 22.94
C VAL A 165 -10.77 26.46 23.06
N ASP A 166 -9.93 25.96 23.97
CA ASP A 166 -8.55 26.40 24.12
C ASP A 166 -7.62 25.55 23.23
N LEU A 167 -7.14 26.15 22.14
CA LEU A 167 -6.33 25.47 21.14
C LEU A 167 -4.94 25.08 21.67
N ASP A 168 -4.47 25.69 22.76
CA ASP A 168 -3.19 25.33 23.37
C ASP A 168 -3.21 23.91 23.97
N LEU A 169 -4.40 23.41 24.33
CA LEU A 169 -4.57 22.07 24.88
C LEU A 169 -4.33 20.97 23.84
N LEU A 170 -4.39 21.30 22.54
CA LEU A 170 -4.09 20.36 21.46
C LEU A 170 -2.60 20.03 21.36
N SER A 171 -1.72 20.84 21.98
CA SER A 171 -0.27 20.63 21.94
C SER A 171 0.17 19.32 22.62
N THR A 172 -0.60 18.82 23.59
CA THR A 172 -0.34 17.52 24.24
C THR A 172 -1.15 16.37 23.64
N LEU A 173 -1.96 16.64 22.61
CA LEU A 173 -2.83 15.63 22.02
C LEU A 173 -2.01 14.65 21.18
N PRO A 174 -2.12 13.32 21.40
CA PRO A 174 -1.44 12.35 20.56
C PRO A 174 -1.83 12.52 19.08
N LYS A 175 -0.85 12.36 18.17
CA LYS A 175 -1.08 12.51 16.71
C LYS A 175 -2.26 11.70 16.19
N ARG A 176 -2.49 10.49 16.74
CA ARG A 176 -3.63 9.64 16.39
C ARG A 176 -4.97 10.32 16.68
N GLU A 177 -5.10 10.99 17.83
CA GLU A 177 -6.34 11.68 18.22
C GLU A 177 -6.53 12.99 17.49
N LEU A 178 -5.44 13.64 17.06
CA LEU A 178 -5.51 14.76 16.12
C LEU A 178 -6.11 14.30 14.79
N ILE A 179 -5.58 13.22 14.19
CA ILE A 179 -6.11 12.64 12.94
C ILE A 179 -7.56 12.17 13.10
N ASN A 180 -7.91 11.59 14.25
CA ASN A 180 -9.29 11.20 14.57
C ASN A 180 -10.24 12.41 14.51
N GLY A 181 -9.86 13.55 15.11
CA GLY A 181 -10.64 14.78 15.03
C GLY A 181 -10.73 15.39 13.63
N MET A 182 -9.68 15.23 12.81
CA MET A 182 -9.70 15.69 11.42
C MET A 182 -10.80 15.02 10.59
N ALA A 183 -11.18 13.78 10.90
CA ALA A 183 -12.27 13.10 10.20
C ALA A 183 -13.59 13.89 10.28
N GLU A 184 -13.89 14.48 11.44
CA GLU A 184 -15.13 15.26 11.63
C GLU A 184 -15.07 16.62 10.91
N ILE A 185 -13.88 17.21 10.80
CA ILE A 185 -13.67 18.47 10.05
C ILE A 185 -13.76 18.22 8.54
N ILE A 186 -13.14 17.14 8.05
CA ILE A 186 -13.26 16.69 6.65
C ILE A 186 -14.72 16.41 6.33
N LYS A 187 -15.43 15.68 7.21
CA LYS A 187 -16.88 15.47 7.10
C LYS A 187 -17.60 16.80 6.92
N ALA A 188 -17.35 17.79 7.79
CA ALA A 188 -17.98 19.11 7.72
C ALA A 188 -17.68 19.85 6.40
N GLY A 189 -16.43 19.84 5.93
CA GLY A 189 -16.07 20.41 4.63
C GLY A 189 -16.79 19.71 3.48
N ALA A 190 -16.76 18.38 3.45
CA ALA A 190 -17.35 17.58 2.37
C ALA A 190 -18.86 17.79 2.23
N ILE A 191 -19.58 18.02 3.34
CA ILE A 191 -21.03 18.17 3.33
C ILE A 191 -21.51 19.62 3.23
N TYR A 192 -20.72 20.63 3.64
CA TYR A 192 -21.19 22.02 3.77
C TYR A 192 -20.30 23.12 3.20
N SER A 193 -18.99 22.90 3.01
CA SER A 193 -18.09 23.97 2.60
C SER A 193 -16.95 23.45 1.76
N ASP A 194 -17.05 23.70 0.46
CA ASP A 194 -15.96 23.55 -0.51
C ASP A 194 -14.72 24.36 -0.08
N ALA A 195 -14.90 25.59 0.38
CA ALA A 195 -13.82 26.45 0.87
C ALA A 195 -13.10 25.84 2.08
N LEU A 196 -13.83 25.26 3.04
CA LEU A 196 -13.21 24.52 4.15
C LEU A 196 -12.48 23.30 3.60
N PHE A 197 -13.09 22.50 2.73
CA PHE A 197 -12.47 21.30 2.17
C PHE A 197 -11.14 21.63 1.45
N SER A 198 -11.14 22.64 0.58
CA SER A 198 -9.92 23.11 -0.10
C SER A 198 -8.87 23.68 0.86
N MET A 199 -9.28 24.32 1.96
CA MET A 199 -8.36 24.74 3.02
C MET A 199 -7.67 23.53 3.65
N LEU A 200 -8.40 22.43 3.92
CA LEU A 200 -7.82 21.21 4.51
C LEU A 200 -6.79 20.58 3.56
N GLU A 201 -7.11 20.48 2.28
CA GLU A 201 -6.21 19.93 1.25
C GLU A 201 -4.94 20.76 1.13
N SER A 202 -5.06 22.09 1.15
CA SER A 202 -3.92 23.01 0.96
C SER A 202 -3.02 23.16 2.19
N ASN A 203 -3.45 22.69 3.38
CA ASN A 203 -2.78 22.98 4.64
C ASN A 203 -2.45 21.72 5.49
N VAL A 204 -2.39 20.53 4.88
CA VAL A 204 -2.15 19.26 5.60
C VAL A 204 -0.96 19.34 6.57
N ASP A 205 0.21 19.78 6.09
CA ASP A 205 1.41 19.88 6.93
C ASP A 205 1.29 20.93 8.03
N ALA A 206 0.68 22.08 7.72
CA ALA A 206 0.45 23.14 8.70
C ALA A 206 -0.51 22.70 9.82
N ILE A 207 -1.54 21.93 9.46
CA ILE A 207 -2.50 21.35 10.40
C ILE A 207 -1.82 20.30 11.27
N LEU A 208 -1.05 19.38 10.69
CA LEU A 208 -0.30 18.36 11.42
C LEU A 208 0.77 18.95 12.34
N ALA A 209 1.32 20.12 11.99
CA ALA A 209 2.23 20.89 12.81
C ALA A 209 1.54 21.85 13.80
N LEU A 210 0.20 21.85 13.86
CA LEU A 210 -0.61 22.71 14.72
C LEU A 210 -0.29 24.22 14.60
N LYS A 211 -0.06 24.71 13.37
CA LYS A 211 0.13 26.16 13.14
C LYS A 211 -1.11 26.92 13.61
N GLN A 212 -0.90 27.89 14.52
CA GLN A 212 -1.98 28.49 15.31
C GLN A 212 -3.06 29.16 14.46
N ASP A 213 -2.67 29.94 13.46
CA ASP A 213 -3.56 30.66 12.54
C ASP A 213 -4.43 29.70 11.70
N VAL A 214 -3.80 28.64 11.18
CA VAL A 214 -4.46 27.60 10.38
C VAL A 214 -5.46 26.81 11.24
N VAL A 215 -5.03 26.33 12.42
CA VAL A 215 -5.90 25.55 13.31
C VAL A 215 -7.07 26.38 13.83
N LEU A 216 -6.85 27.66 14.17
CA LEU A 216 -7.91 28.56 14.59
C LEU A 216 -8.96 28.72 13.48
N SER A 217 -8.51 29.00 12.25
CA SER A 217 -9.39 29.20 11.10
C SER A 217 -10.18 27.93 10.77
N MET A 218 -9.51 26.77 10.80
CA MET A 218 -10.10 25.46 10.58
C MET A 218 -11.18 25.11 11.62
N VAL A 219 -10.85 25.23 12.92
CA VAL A 219 -11.78 24.90 14.01
C VAL A 219 -12.97 25.86 14.00
N ALA A 220 -12.74 27.16 13.75
CA ALA A 220 -13.81 28.14 13.67
C ALA A 220 -14.77 27.87 12.50
N ALA A 221 -14.25 27.53 11.33
CA ALA A 221 -15.05 27.18 10.16
C ALA A 221 -15.88 25.89 10.38
N ALA A 222 -15.30 24.90 11.06
CA ALA A 222 -15.98 23.64 11.38
C ALA A 222 -17.08 23.81 12.45
N ALA A 223 -16.91 24.72 13.41
CA ALA A 223 -17.83 24.93 14.53
C ALA A 223 -18.99 25.91 14.23
N THR A 224 -19.28 26.21 12.96
CA THR A 224 -20.27 27.23 12.55
C THR A 224 -21.73 26.84 12.82
N ALA A 225 -22.60 27.84 12.97
CA ALA A 225 -24.04 27.67 13.23
C ALA A 225 -24.76 26.79 12.20
N THR A 226 -24.32 26.81 10.94
CA THR A 226 -24.90 26.01 9.84
C THR A 226 -24.61 24.51 9.98
N VAL A 227 -23.45 24.12 10.53
CA VAL A 227 -23.13 22.72 10.84
C VAL A 227 -24.06 22.20 11.95
N LEU A 228 -24.32 23.05 12.94
CA LEU A 228 -25.13 22.71 14.11
C LEU A 228 -26.60 22.49 13.80
N GLU A 229 -27.21 23.31 12.94
CA GLU A 229 -28.60 23.12 12.49
C GLU A 229 -28.80 21.74 11.84
N LYS A 230 -27.81 21.26 11.10
CA LYS A 230 -27.91 19.97 10.39
C LYS A 230 -27.46 18.77 11.24
N MET A 231 -26.69 18.99 12.30
CA MET A 231 -26.44 17.95 13.32
C MET A 231 -27.73 17.58 14.09
N GLU A 232 -28.76 18.43 14.13
CA GLU A 232 -30.04 18.13 14.77
C GLU A 232 -30.82 17.00 14.06
N VAL A 233 -30.59 16.80 12.75
CA VAL A 233 -31.30 15.80 11.91
C VAL A 233 -30.61 14.42 11.88
N ASP A 234 -29.59 14.21 12.71
CA ASP A 234 -28.64 13.09 12.64
C ASP A 234 -29.18 11.73 13.16
N LYS A 235 -30.42 11.66 13.66
CA LYS A 235 -31.06 10.37 14.04
C LYS A 235 -31.89 9.84 12.87
N LYS A 236 -31.19 9.19 11.94
CA LYS A 236 -31.60 9.02 10.53
C LYS A 236 -32.56 7.86 10.26
N ASN A 237 -32.77 6.93 11.19
CA ASN A 237 -33.57 5.73 10.90
C ASN A 237 -35.02 5.89 11.37
N SER A 238 -35.96 5.66 10.47
CA SER A 238 -37.41 5.68 10.74
C SER A 238 -38.08 4.58 9.93
N GLY A 239 -38.89 3.72 10.58
CA GLY A 239 -39.72 2.73 9.89
C GLY A 239 -38.96 1.54 9.27
N GLY A 240 -37.80 1.15 9.82
CA GLY A 240 -37.03 -0.02 9.34
C GLY A 240 -36.16 0.22 8.11
N VAL A 241 -36.20 1.43 7.52
CA VAL A 241 -35.39 1.80 6.36
C VAL A 241 -34.20 2.66 6.81
N LYS A 242 -32.99 2.32 6.32
CA LYS A 242 -31.76 3.07 6.58
C LYS A 242 -31.74 4.34 5.74
N LYS A 243 -31.47 5.50 6.35
CA LYS A 243 -31.29 6.77 5.61
C LYS A 243 -29.85 7.24 5.67
N LEU A 244 -29.31 7.66 4.53
CA LEU A 244 -27.94 8.14 4.35
C LEU A 244 -27.91 9.59 3.85
N ILE A 245 -26.82 10.30 4.12
CA ILE A 245 -26.53 11.58 3.47
C ILE A 245 -25.77 11.27 2.19
N LEU A 246 -26.28 11.73 1.05
CA LEU A 246 -25.61 11.58 -0.25
C LEU A 246 -25.03 12.93 -0.68
N LEU A 247 -23.73 12.96 -0.94
CA LEU A 247 -23.06 14.12 -1.53
C LEU A 247 -23.49 14.26 -2.99
N THR A 248 -23.79 15.47 -3.44
CA THR A 248 -23.96 15.78 -4.87
C THR A 248 -22.67 16.33 -5.47
N SER A 249 -21.93 17.08 -4.67
CA SER A 249 -20.55 17.53 -4.94
C SER A 249 -19.88 17.83 -3.59
N ILE A 250 -18.57 18.10 -3.58
CA ILE A 250 -17.91 18.58 -2.35
C ILE A 250 -18.58 19.88 -1.88
N GLY A 251 -18.86 19.95 -0.57
CA GLY A 251 -19.56 21.05 0.07
C GLY A 251 -21.08 21.03 -0.11
N LYS A 252 -21.65 20.07 -0.85
CA LYS A 252 -23.09 20.01 -1.15
C LYS A 252 -23.67 18.61 -0.95
N VAL A 253 -24.83 18.56 -0.31
CA VAL A 253 -25.63 17.34 -0.11
C VAL A 253 -26.95 17.46 -0.83
N HIS A 254 -27.58 16.32 -1.11
CA HIS A 254 -28.96 16.28 -1.55
C HIS A 254 -29.86 17.01 -0.52
N SER A 255 -30.45 18.14 -0.90
CA SER A 255 -30.95 19.13 0.06
C SER A 255 -32.37 18.88 0.57
N ASN A 256 -33.16 18.02 -0.09
CA ASN A 256 -34.53 17.74 0.34
C ASN A 256 -35.05 16.37 -0.12
N PRO A 257 -35.23 15.38 0.79
CA PRO A 257 -34.77 15.39 2.18
C PRO A 257 -33.24 15.35 2.27
N PHE A 258 -32.67 15.93 3.35
CA PHE A 258 -31.22 15.87 3.67
C PHE A 258 -30.66 14.46 3.81
N THR A 259 -31.54 13.51 4.14
CA THR A 259 -31.22 12.08 4.24
C THR A 259 -32.11 11.30 3.30
N VAL A 260 -31.51 10.47 2.45
CA VAL A 260 -32.19 9.67 1.45
C VAL A 260 -32.33 8.24 1.98
N ALA A 261 -33.52 7.65 1.83
CA ALA A 261 -33.73 6.24 2.10
C ALA A 261 -32.95 5.40 1.09
N VAL A 262 -32.12 4.47 1.55
CA VAL A 262 -31.32 3.60 0.69
C VAL A 262 -31.65 2.14 1.02
N GLU A 263 -31.88 1.35 -0.03
CA GLU A 263 -32.13 -0.09 0.11
C GLU A 263 -30.91 -0.81 0.70
N ASP A 264 -31.17 -1.77 1.58
CA ASP A 264 -30.13 -2.58 2.23
C ASP A 264 -29.24 -3.32 1.21
N SER A 265 -29.81 -3.75 0.08
CA SER A 265 -29.09 -4.39 -1.03
C SER A 265 -28.00 -3.49 -1.63
N ARG A 266 -28.28 -2.18 -1.77
CA ARG A 266 -27.31 -1.20 -2.28
C ARG A 266 -26.21 -0.91 -1.28
N ILE A 267 -26.56 -0.82 0.00
CA ILE A 267 -25.58 -0.64 1.08
C ILE A 267 -24.67 -1.87 1.14
N ALA A 268 -25.24 -3.08 1.10
CA ALA A 268 -24.48 -4.31 1.05
C ALA A 268 -23.54 -4.34 -0.17
N HIS A 269 -24.03 -4.00 -1.37
CA HIS A 269 -23.19 -3.97 -2.57
C HIS A 269 -21.93 -3.08 -2.45
N VAL A 270 -22.01 -1.97 -1.70
CA VAL A 270 -20.86 -1.08 -1.46
C VAL A 270 -19.93 -1.63 -0.36
N LEU A 271 -20.47 -2.31 0.65
CA LEU A 271 -19.71 -2.85 1.78
C LEU A 271 -19.07 -4.21 1.48
N GLU A 272 -19.65 -4.98 0.56
CA GLU A 272 -19.18 -6.32 0.21
C GLU A 272 -17.90 -6.24 -0.64
N PRO A 273 -16.80 -6.91 -0.23
CA PRO A 273 -15.55 -6.91 -0.99
C PRO A 273 -15.63 -7.71 -2.29
N GLN A 274 -16.71 -8.46 -2.51
CA GLN A 274 -16.95 -9.30 -3.68
C GLN A 274 -18.25 -8.92 -4.35
N VAL A 275 -18.28 -9.04 -5.67
CA VAL A 275 -19.48 -8.74 -6.48
C VAL A 275 -19.97 -10.01 -7.14
N LEU A 276 -21.23 -10.38 -6.87
CA LEU A 276 -21.94 -11.37 -7.67
C LEU A 276 -22.43 -10.72 -8.96
N VAL A 277 -21.85 -11.10 -10.08
CA VAL A 277 -22.29 -10.64 -11.40
C VAL A 277 -23.39 -11.58 -11.91
N VAL A 278 -24.61 -11.07 -12.03
CA VAL A 278 -25.73 -11.82 -12.62
C VAL A 278 -25.65 -11.71 -14.15
N PRO A 279 -25.55 -12.84 -14.89
CA PRO A 279 -25.48 -12.78 -16.34
C PRO A 279 -26.73 -12.14 -16.95
N PRO A 280 -26.60 -11.26 -17.94
CA PRO A 280 -27.76 -10.64 -18.58
C PRO A 280 -28.57 -11.69 -19.36
N SER A 281 -29.90 -11.56 -19.33
CA SER A 281 -30.83 -12.34 -20.14
C SER A 281 -30.94 -11.82 -21.58
N GLU A 282 -30.68 -10.53 -21.79
CA GLU A 282 -30.82 -9.84 -23.07
C GLU A 282 -29.48 -9.22 -23.54
N PRO A 283 -29.33 -8.92 -24.84
CA PRO A 283 -28.18 -8.19 -25.35
C PRO A 283 -27.99 -6.82 -24.67
N ILE A 284 -26.75 -6.47 -24.31
CA ILE A 284 -26.47 -5.20 -23.61
C ILE A 284 -26.19 -4.11 -24.64
N SER A 285 -27.00 -3.06 -24.62
CA SER A 285 -26.83 -1.91 -25.52
C SER A 285 -26.85 -0.58 -24.77
N GLY A 286 -26.02 0.37 -25.18
CA GLY A 286 -25.97 1.71 -24.58
C GLY A 286 -24.72 2.50 -24.95
N THR A 287 -24.62 3.71 -24.40
CA THR A 287 -23.44 4.56 -24.52
C THR A 287 -22.72 4.59 -23.18
N VAL A 288 -21.40 4.36 -23.18
CA VAL A 288 -20.59 4.31 -21.95
C VAL A 288 -19.47 5.32 -22.05
N ASN A 289 -19.49 6.31 -21.16
CA ASN A 289 -18.39 7.25 -21.01
C ASN A 289 -17.24 6.59 -20.25
N VAL A 290 -16.04 6.71 -20.79
CA VAL A 290 -14.82 6.15 -20.20
C VAL A 290 -13.96 7.31 -19.68
N PRO A 291 -13.30 7.19 -18.52
CA PRO A 291 -12.41 8.23 -18.02
C PRO A 291 -11.26 8.54 -19.00
N GLY A 292 -10.62 9.71 -18.82
CA GLY A 292 -9.45 10.11 -19.59
C GLY A 292 -8.30 9.10 -19.54
N SER A 293 -7.51 9.03 -20.61
CA SER A 293 -6.33 8.18 -20.71
C SER A 293 -5.27 8.62 -19.70
N LYS A 294 -4.86 7.72 -18.81
CA LYS A 294 -3.78 7.99 -17.84
C LYS A 294 -2.46 8.31 -18.55
N SER A 295 -2.17 7.59 -19.63
CA SER A 295 -0.94 7.72 -20.42
C SER A 295 -0.84 9.08 -21.10
N ILE A 296 -1.95 9.59 -21.65
CA ILE A 296 -2.01 10.92 -22.26
C ILE A 296 -2.01 11.99 -21.16
N SER A 297 -2.83 11.81 -20.10
CA SER A 297 -2.95 12.76 -18.98
C SER A 297 -1.58 13.11 -18.39
N ASN A 298 -0.78 12.11 -18.04
CA ASN A 298 0.55 12.34 -17.45
C ASN A 298 1.52 13.06 -18.42
N ARG A 299 1.42 12.81 -19.73
CA ARG A 299 2.27 13.47 -20.73
C ARG A 299 1.85 14.91 -20.97
N VAL A 300 0.56 15.15 -21.19
CA VAL A 300 0.00 16.49 -21.40
C VAL A 300 0.23 17.36 -20.17
N LEU A 301 0.04 16.82 -18.97
CA LEU A 301 0.31 17.53 -17.72
C LEU A 301 1.78 17.99 -17.64
N LEU A 302 2.72 17.08 -17.91
CA LEU A 302 4.15 17.41 -17.90
C LEU A 302 4.51 18.42 -18.99
N LEU A 303 4.06 18.20 -20.23
CA LEU A 303 4.30 19.11 -21.37
C LEU A 303 3.78 20.52 -21.07
N ALA A 304 2.56 20.64 -20.55
CA ALA A 304 1.95 21.92 -20.19
C ALA A 304 2.70 22.62 -19.06
N ALA A 305 3.16 21.88 -18.06
CA ALA A 305 3.92 22.45 -16.94
C ALA A 305 5.34 22.88 -17.35
N LEU A 306 5.97 22.19 -18.31
CA LEU A 306 7.28 22.56 -18.83
C LEU A 306 7.19 23.69 -19.87
N GLY A 307 6.09 23.80 -20.62
CA GLY A 307 5.96 24.75 -21.72
C GLY A 307 5.77 26.20 -21.31
N ALA A 308 5.84 27.08 -22.31
CA ALA A 308 5.64 28.51 -22.18
C ALA A 308 4.16 28.86 -22.41
N GLY A 309 3.59 29.65 -21.49
CA GLY A 309 2.21 30.15 -21.58
C GLY A 309 1.20 29.32 -20.78
N THR A 310 -0.09 29.59 -21.00
CA THR A 310 -1.19 28.95 -20.29
C THR A 310 -1.89 27.92 -21.17
N CYS A 311 -2.08 26.70 -20.65
CA CYS A 311 -2.83 25.62 -21.29
C CYS A 311 -4.05 25.24 -20.45
N ARG A 312 -5.22 25.10 -21.07
CA ARG A 312 -6.40 24.51 -20.43
C ARG A 312 -6.58 23.07 -20.89
N ILE A 313 -6.60 22.14 -19.95
CA ILE A 313 -6.67 20.70 -20.21
C ILE A 313 -8.04 20.20 -19.76
N SER A 314 -8.85 19.68 -20.70
CA SER A 314 -10.12 19.02 -20.40
C SER A 314 -10.01 17.51 -20.55
N GLY A 315 -10.85 16.75 -19.82
CA GLY A 315 -10.83 15.28 -19.85
C GLY A 315 -9.61 14.65 -19.18
N LEU A 316 -8.82 15.44 -18.43
CA LEU A 316 -7.68 14.94 -17.68
C LEU A 316 -8.15 13.92 -16.64
N LEU A 317 -7.47 12.77 -16.57
CA LEU A 317 -7.70 11.82 -15.50
C LEU A 317 -7.13 12.37 -14.19
N HIS A 318 -7.99 12.85 -13.30
CA HIS A 318 -7.60 13.18 -11.94
C HIS A 318 -7.43 11.90 -11.13
N SER A 319 -6.18 11.53 -10.87
CA SER A 319 -5.80 10.29 -10.19
C SER A 319 -4.61 10.57 -9.28
N ASP A 320 -4.29 9.64 -8.38
CA ASP A 320 -3.10 9.74 -7.52
C ASP A 320 -1.83 10.04 -8.34
N ASP A 321 -1.67 9.46 -9.53
CA ASP A 321 -0.53 9.69 -10.43
C ASP A 321 -0.42 11.16 -10.89
N THR A 322 -1.54 11.77 -11.29
CA THR A 322 -1.55 13.16 -11.76
C THR A 322 -1.48 14.14 -10.60
N GLN A 323 -2.05 13.81 -9.44
CA GLN A 323 -1.98 14.64 -8.24
C GLN A 323 -0.54 14.76 -7.73
N VAL A 324 0.15 13.65 -7.47
CA VAL A 324 1.54 13.71 -6.96
C VAL A 324 2.50 14.32 -7.97
N MET A 325 2.20 14.22 -9.27
CA MET A 325 2.95 14.91 -10.31
C MET A 325 2.71 16.43 -10.25
N MET A 326 1.47 16.89 -10.10
CA MET A 326 1.16 18.32 -9.93
C MET A 326 1.88 18.91 -8.71
N ASP A 327 1.86 18.21 -7.57
CA ASP A 327 2.51 18.66 -6.34
C ASP A 327 4.02 18.92 -6.56
N VAL A 328 4.70 18.01 -7.27
CA VAL A 328 6.12 18.19 -7.62
C VAL A 328 6.33 19.28 -8.68
N LEU A 329 5.45 19.37 -9.67
CA LEU A 329 5.56 20.41 -10.70
C LEU A 329 5.35 21.82 -10.13
N GLN A 330 4.59 21.97 -9.03
CA GLN A 330 4.50 23.22 -8.28
C GLN A 330 5.83 23.63 -7.67
N TYR A 331 6.64 22.68 -7.18
CA TYR A 331 7.99 22.95 -6.68
C TYR A 331 8.91 23.52 -7.78
N LEU A 332 8.66 23.12 -9.02
CA LEU A 332 9.37 23.62 -10.20
C LEU A 332 8.82 24.96 -10.73
N GLY A 333 7.77 25.50 -10.12
CA GLY A 333 7.19 26.80 -10.43
C GLY A 333 5.97 26.77 -11.36
N ALA A 334 5.47 25.59 -11.75
CA ALA A 334 4.22 25.49 -12.49
C ALA A 334 3.04 25.90 -11.60
N GLN A 335 2.03 26.55 -12.16
CA GLN A 335 0.83 26.94 -11.43
C GLN A 335 -0.38 26.17 -11.96
N PHE A 336 -1.23 25.73 -11.05
CA PHE A 336 -2.41 24.93 -11.34
C PHE A 336 -3.64 25.61 -10.74
N SER A 337 -4.71 25.67 -11.50
CA SER A 337 -6.04 26.06 -11.01
C SER A 337 -7.12 25.30 -11.77
N TRP A 338 -8.31 25.20 -11.21
CA TRP A 338 -9.43 24.49 -11.82
C TRP A 338 -10.50 25.47 -12.29
N GLU A 339 -11.05 25.22 -13.48
CA GLU A 339 -12.26 25.85 -14.03
C GLU A 339 -13.37 24.78 -14.13
N ASP A 340 -14.62 25.19 -14.36
CA ASP A 340 -15.77 24.31 -14.61
C ASP A 340 -15.99 23.21 -13.55
N ASP A 341 -16.08 23.59 -12.26
CA ASP A 341 -16.30 22.67 -11.13
C ASP A 341 -15.28 21.50 -11.03
N GLY A 342 -14.07 21.69 -11.59
CA GLY A 342 -13.00 20.69 -11.57
C GLY A 342 -12.82 19.91 -12.87
N ASP A 343 -13.63 20.17 -13.90
CA ASP A 343 -13.53 19.46 -15.18
C ASP A 343 -12.39 19.94 -16.09
N VAL A 344 -11.90 21.18 -15.86
CA VAL A 344 -10.83 21.79 -16.65
C VAL A 344 -9.66 22.20 -15.76
N LEU A 345 -8.49 21.59 -16.01
CA LEU A 345 -7.24 22.01 -15.37
C LEU A 345 -6.59 23.12 -16.17
N VAL A 346 -6.37 24.27 -15.55
CA VAL A 346 -5.57 25.38 -16.10
C VAL A 346 -4.14 25.25 -15.59
N VAL A 347 -3.19 25.16 -16.52
CA VAL A 347 -1.75 25.05 -16.24
C VAL A 347 -1.05 26.28 -16.77
N VAL A 348 -0.35 27.01 -15.89
CA VAL A 348 0.62 28.04 -16.29
C VAL A 348 2.00 27.41 -16.22
N GLY A 349 2.62 27.22 -17.39
CA GLY A 349 3.88 26.51 -17.51
C GLY A 349 5.10 27.36 -17.17
N THR A 350 6.20 26.66 -16.90
CA THR A 350 7.48 27.21 -16.42
C THR A 350 8.41 27.67 -17.54
N ALA A 351 8.12 27.31 -18.80
CA ALA A 351 9.03 27.46 -19.92
C ALA A 351 10.43 26.83 -19.68
N GLY A 352 10.49 25.77 -18.86
CA GLY A 352 11.73 25.10 -18.43
C GLY A 352 12.62 25.93 -17.50
N LYS A 353 12.11 27.03 -16.93
CA LYS A 353 12.85 27.91 -16.02
C LYS A 353 12.48 27.59 -14.58
N PHE A 354 13.32 26.80 -13.91
CA PHE A 354 13.05 26.37 -12.55
C PHE A 354 13.70 27.27 -11.49
N PRO A 355 13.14 27.34 -10.27
CA PRO A 355 13.77 28.04 -9.16
C PRO A 355 15.17 27.48 -8.84
N PRO A 356 16.13 28.32 -8.41
CA PRO A 356 17.49 27.88 -8.06
C PRO A 356 17.53 26.98 -6.82
N SER A 357 16.49 27.00 -6.00
CA SER A 357 16.31 26.08 -4.87
C SER A 357 14.89 25.55 -4.92
N VAL A 358 14.76 24.23 -4.86
CA VAL A 358 13.48 23.52 -4.80
C VAL A 358 13.44 22.65 -3.54
N PRO A 359 12.25 22.33 -2.99
CA PRO A 359 12.10 21.30 -1.98
C PRO A 359 12.84 20.03 -2.38
N SER A 360 13.73 19.54 -1.49
CA SER A 360 14.58 18.39 -1.79
C SER A 360 13.82 17.07 -1.79
N HIS A 361 12.68 16.96 -1.08
CA HIS A 361 11.97 15.69 -0.91
C HIS A 361 10.78 15.61 -1.87
N TRP A 362 10.90 14.79 -2.93
CA TRP A 362 9.85 14.55 -3.92
C TRP A 362 9.19 13.20 -3.66
N TYR A 363 8.00 13.22 -3.06
CA TYR A 363 7.24 12.01 -2.75
C TYR A 363 6.18 11.72 -3.82
N LEU A 364 6.30 10.56 -4.48
CA LEU A 364 5.46 10.19 -5.62
C LEU A 364 4.55 8.98 -5.35
N SER A 365 4.30 8.65 -4.08
CA SER A 365 3.44 7.52 -3.68
C SER A 365 3.82 6.23 -4.45
N ASN A 366 2.88 5.58 -5.15
CA ASN A 366 3.13 4.46 -6.08
C ASN A 366 2.97 4.87 -7.56
N ALA A 367 3.03 6.17 -7.88
CA ALA A 367 2.79 6.73 -9.21
C ALA A 367 3.94 6.40 -10.16
N GLY A 368 3.84 5.23 -10.80
CA GLY A 368 4.94 4.65 -11.55
C GLY A 368 5.40 5.57 -12.68
N THR A 369 4.46 6.06 -13.48
CA THR A 369 4.72 6.95 -14.61
C THR A 369 5.36 8.25 -14.16
N ALA A 370 4.82 8.86 -13.10
CA ALA A 370 5.34 10.11 -12.55
C ALA A 370 6.78 9.98 -12.08
N ALA A 371 7.11 8.91 -11.35
CA ALA A 371 8.49 8.64 -10.91
C ALA A 371 9.48 8.56 -12.07
N ARG A 372 9.13 7.89 -13.19
CA ARG A 372 10.02 7.79 -14.35
C ARG A 372 10.18 9.13 -15.04
N PHE A 373 9.09 9.85 -15.28
CA PHE A 373 9.15 11.15 -15.97
C PHE A 373 9.92 12.18 -15.15
N LEU A 374 9.60 12.29 -13.86
CA LEU A 374 10.23 13.25 -12.96
C LEU A 374 11.68 12.91 -12.64
N THR A 375 12.13 11.67 -12.84
CA THR A 375 13.57 11.33 -12.70
C THR A 375 14.42 12.10 -13.69
N THR A 376 14.01 12.20 -14.96
CA THR A 376 14.76 12.99 -15.95
C THR A 376 14.57 14.49 -15.73
N VAL A 377 13.36 14.93 -15.38
CA VAL A 377 13.09 16.36 -15.05
C VAL A 377 13.94 16.81 -13.85
N ALA A 378 14.15 15.95 -12.85
CA ALA A 378 14.95 16.27 -11.68
C ALA A 378 16.42 16.57 -12.01
N THR A 379 16.97 16.06 -13.12
CA THR A 379 18.34 16.42 -13.55
C THR A 379 18.43 17.89 -13.98
N LEU A 380 17.31 18.48 -14.38
CA LEU A 380 17.18 19.88 -14.80
C LEU A 380 16.84 20.83 -13.63
N ALA A 381 16.51 20.31 -12.43
CA ALA A 381 16.12 21.11 -11.27
C ALA A 381 17.25 22.05 -10.80
N GLY A 382 16.92 23.11 -10.03
CA GLY A 382 17.92 24.06 -9.54
C GLY A 382 18.78 23.57 -8.37
N SER A 383 18.35 22.53 -7.65
CA SER A 383 19.04 21.98 -6.49
C SER A 383 18.87 20.45 -6.40
N LYS A 384 19.64 19.80 -5.51
CA LYS A 384 19.59 18.34 -5.31
C LYS A 384 18.20 17.86 -4.88
N VAL A 385 17.75 16.73 -5.45
CA VAL A 385 16.44 16.11 -5.22
C VAL A 385 16.59 14.68 -4.71
N HIS A 386 15.83 14.35 -3.67
CA HIS A 386 15.53 13.01 -3.18
C HIS A 386 14.15 12.57 -3.71
N LEU A 387 14.14 11.73 -4.74
CA LEU A 387 12.92 11.20 -5.35
C LEU A 387 12.56 9.85 -4.73
N THR A 388 11.39 9.77 -4.13
CA THR A 388 10.95 8.57 -3.39
C THR A 388 9.44 8.33 -3.54
N GLY A 389 8.96 7.27 -2.90
CA GLY A 389 7.55 6.91 -2.84
C GLY A 389 7.26 5.95 -1.70
N ASN A 390 6.10 5.30 -1.75
CA ASN A 390 5.73 4.33 -0.74
C ASN A 390 6.59 3.04 -0.83
N ALA A 391 6.41 2.10 0.10
CA ALA A 391 7.17 0.85 0.13
C ALA A 391 7.14 0.10 -1.22
N ARG A 392 5.98 0.08 -1.90
CA ARG A 392 5.84 -0.58 -3.20
C ARG A 392 6.61 0.12 -4.31
N MET A 393 6.69 1.45 -4.30
CA MET A 393 7.53 2.20 -5.25
C MET A 393 9.01 1.82 -5.13
N GLN A 394 9.49 1.58 -3.91
CA GLN A 394 10.89 1.20 -3.65
C GLN A 394 11.24 -0.23 -4.13
N GLU A 395 10.25 -0.97 -4.62
CA GLU A 395 10.43 -2.28 -5.25
C GLU A 395 10.32 -2.21 -6.78
N ARG A 396 9.95 -1.05 -7.35
CA ARG A 396 9.71 -0.92 -8.78
C ARG A 396 11.00 -0.63 -9.55
N PRO A 397 11.25 -1.35 -10.66
CA PRO A 397 12.47 -1.17 -11.44
C PRO A 397 12.51 0.21 -12.11
N ILE A 398 13.71 0.80 -12.11
CA ILE A 398 14.03 2.05 -12.83
C ILE A 398 15.47 2.05 -13.40
N SER A 399 16.20 0.92 -13.28
CA SER A 399 17.63 0.82 -13.58
C SER A 399 18.01 1.35 -14.95
N ASP A 400 17.33 0.92 -16.00
CA ASP A 400 17.72 1.23 -17.37
C ASP A 400 17.62 2.73 -17.67
N LEU A 401 16.69 3.44 -17.02
CA LEU A 401 16.60 4.89 -17.14
C LEU A 401 17.76 5.56 -16.41
N VAL A 402 18.03 5.16 -15.16
CA VAL A 402 19.11 5.74 -14.36
C VAL A 402 20.46 5.48 -15.01
N ASP A 403 20.73 4.25 -15.45
CA ASP A 403 21.98 3.86 -16.08
C ASP A 403 22.21 4.65 -17.39
N ALA A 404 21.15 4.88 -18.18
CA ALA A 404 21.23 5.67 -19.40
C ALA A 404 21.50 7.17 -19.12
N LEU A 405 20.86 7.74 -18.10
CA LEU A 405 21.10 9.13 -17.67
C LEU A 405 22.52 9.31 -17.10
N VAL A 406 22.99 8.37 -16.27
CA VAL A 406 24.35 8.39 -15.71
C VAL A 406 25.39 8.25 -16.82
N ALA A 407 25.16 7.36 -17.79
CA ALA A 407 26.03 7.24 -18.97
C ALA A 407 26.05 8.51 -19.84
N ASN A 408 24.97 9.30 -19.84
CA ASN A 408 24.90 10.59 -20.52
C ASN A 408 25.47 11.75 -19.68
N GLY A 409 26.00 11.48 -18.48
CA GLY A 409 26.69 12.47 -17.63
C GLY A 409 25.87 13.03 -16.46
N CYS A 410 24.66 12.51 -16.21
CA CYS A 410 23.86 12.93 -15.06
C CYS A 410 24.36 12.27 -13.76
N ALA A 411 24.38 13.01 -12.65
CA ALA A 411 24.78 12.46 -11.35
C ALA A 411 23.55 11.99 -10.56
N ILE A 412 23.31 10.68 -10.59
CA ILE A 412 22.19 10.00 -9.92
C ILE A 412 22.73 8.83 -9.08
N GLU A 413 22.35 8.78 -7.81
CA GLU A 413 22.70 7.70 -6.88
C GLU A 413 21.44 7.00 -6.36
N TYR A 414 21.53 5.69 -6.13
CA TYR A 414 20.48 4.94 -5.45
C TYR A 414 20.61 5.11 -3.94
N GLY A 415 19.48 5.28 -3.24
CA GLY A 415 19.47 5.28 -1.78
C GLY A 415 19.56 3.86 -1.20
N ASN A 416 18.41 3.20 -1.05
CA ASN A 416 18.34 1.94 -0.29
C ASN A 416 18.80 0.71 -1.08
N ARG A 417 18.36 0.58 -2.33
CA ARG A 417 18.56 -0.62 -3.16
C ARG A 417 18.87 -0.21 -4.60
N LYS A 418 19.96 -0.75 -5.17
CA LYS A 418 20.29 -0.54 -6.57
C LYS A 418 19.16 -1.05 -7.49
N GLY A 419 18.78 -0.22 -8.45
CA GLY A 419 17.78 -0.54 -9.49
C GLY A 419 16.35 -0.09 -9.17
N CYS A 420 16.06 0.38 -7.95
CA CYS A 420 14.76 0.88 -7.53
C CYS A 420 14.90 2.22 -6.77
N PRO A 421 13.86 3.09 -6.73
CA PRO A 421 13.85 4.24 -5.83
C PRO A 421 14.02 3.84 -4.35
N PRO A 422 14.44 4.74 -3.45
CA PRO A 422 14.66 6.18 -3.66
C PRO A 422 15.93 6.51 -4.46
N LEU A 423 15.91 7.66 -5.13
CA LEU A 423 17.02 8.20 -5.92
C LEU A 423 17.47 9.55 -5.36
N GLU A 424 18.78 9.76 -5.31
CA GLU A 424 19.44 11.03 -5.04
C GLU A 424 19.92 11.61 -6.37
N ILE A 425 19.32 12.71 -6.82
CA ILE A 425 19.54 13.29 -8.15
C ILE A 425 20.15 14.68 -7.98
N SER A 426 21.34 14.88 -8.53
CA SER A 426 22.01 16.18 -8.52
C SER A 426 21.59 17.03 -9.73
N PRO A 427 21.58 18.37 -9.60
CA PRO A 427 21.16 19.29 -10.66
C PRO A 427 22.26 19.45 -11.72
N THR A 428 22.56 18.39 -12.47
CA THR A 428 23.65 18.39 -13.48
C THR A 428 23.25 19.01 -14.81
N GLY A 429 21.96 19.28 -15.03
CA GLY A 429 21.42 19.47 -16.37
C GLY A 429 21.27 18.14 -17.12
N LEU A 430 20.81 18.22 -18.37
CA LEU A 430 20.81 17.10 -19.31
C LEU A 430 21.77 17.45 -20.46
N PRO A 431 22.94 16.79 -20.58
CA PRO A 431 23.97 17.24 -21.52
C PRO A 431 23.58 17.17 -23.01
N GLY A 432 22.66 16.29 -23.39
CA GLY A 432 22.28 16.09 -24.79
C GLY A 432 23.22 15.12 -25.52
N GLY A 433 23.36 15.28 -26.84
CA GLY A 433 24.17 14.37 -27.66
C GLY A 433 23.51 12.99 -27.81
N VAL A 434 24.32 11.93 -27.93
CA VAL A 434 23.80 10.57 -28.11
C VAL A 434 23.52 9.93 -26.75
N LEU A 435 22.28 9.50 -26.54
CA LEU A 435 21.85 8.74 -25.36
C LEU A 435 21.38 7.35 -25.79
N HIS A 436 22.02 6.31 -25.24
CA HIS A 436 21.68 4.92 -25.52
C HIS A 436 20.76 4.35 -24.44
N LEU A 437 19.68 3.67 -24.84
CA LEU A 437 18.72 3.07 -23.91
C LEU A 437 18.41 1.62 -24.31
N ALA A 438 18.41 0.71 -23.33
CA ALA A 438 18.08 -0.69 -23.55
C ALA A 438 16.59 -0.85 -23.90
N GLY A 439 16.29 -1.28 -25.14
CA GLY A 439 14.91 -1.29 -25.67
C GLY A 439 13.91 -2.27 -24.99
N LYS A 440 14.38 -3.14 -24.10
CA LYS A 440 13.62 -4.32 -23.66
C LYS A 440 12.57 -4.11 -22.57
N VAL A 441 12.57 -2.99 -21.82
CA VAL A 441 11.96 -3.07 -20.47
C VAL A 441 10.93 -2.00 -20.10
N SER A 442 10.85 -0.81 -20.72
CA SER A 442 9.68 0.07 -20.51
C SER A 442 9.55 1.25 -21.48
N SER A 443 8.33 1.48 -22.00
CA SER A 443 7.99 2.69 -22.77
C SER A 443 8.10 3.98 -21.95
N GLN A 444 8.00 3.89 -20.62
CA GLN A 444 8.06 5.04 -19.72
C GLN A 444 9.45 5.66 -19.68
N TYR A 445 10.52 4.85 -19.82
CA TYR A 445 11.90 5.35 -19.79
C TYR A 445 12.20 6.17 -21.04
N VAL A 446 11.86 5.63 -22.21
CA VAL A 446 12.00 6.31 -23.50
C VAL A 446 11.21 7.62 -23.50
N SER A 447 9.96 7.57 -23.03
CA SER A 447 9.11 8.77 -22.97
C SER A 447 9.67 9.82 -22.01
N SER A 448 10.22 9.40 -20.86
CA SER A 448 10.84 10.31 -19.88
C SER A 448 11.97 11.13 -20.49
N VAL A 449 12.87 10.47 -21.22
CA VAL A 449 13.98 11.14 -21.92
C VAL A 449 13.45 12.06 -23.01
N LEU A 450 12.55 11.58 -23.87
CA LEU A 450 12.01 12.38 -24.99
C LEU A 450 11.31 13.66 -24.51
N LEU A 451 10.52 13.59 -23.43
CA LEU A 451 9.79 14.73 -22.88
C LEU A 451 10.69 15.80 -22.25
N SER A 452 11.88 15.41 -21.80
CA SER A 452 12.83 16.33 -21.15
C SER A 452 13.93 16.81 -22.10
N ALA A 453 14.18 16.07 -23.18
CA ALA A 453 15.24 16.31 -24.15
C ALA A 453 15.26 17.72 -24.79
N PRO A 454 14.13 18.43 -25.02
CA PRO A 454 14.20 19.79 -25.55
C PRO A 454 14.96 20.77 -24.66
N TYR A 455 15.00 20.50 -23.35
CA TYR A 455 15.68 21.30 -22.34
C TYR A 455 17.13 20.85 -22.09
N ALA A 456 17.67 19.95 -22.92
CA ALA A 456 19.08 19.58 -22.85
C ALA A 456 20.01 20.72 -23.28
N ASP A 457 21.27 20.66 -22.88
CA ASP A 457 22.31 21.65 -23.23
C ASP A 457 22.62 21.66 -24.74
N ALA A 458 22.42 20.52 -25.40
CA ALA A 458 22.54 20.34 -26.84
C ALA A 458 21.41 19.43 -27.39
N PRO A 459 21.11 19.44 -28.69
CA PRO A 459 20.18 18.50 -29.31
C PRO A 459 20.49 17.05 -28.93
N LEU A 460 19.45 16.27 -28.65
CA LEU A 460 19.59 14.90 -28.15
C LEU A 460 19.17 13.89 -29.21
N GLU A 461 20.03 12.91 -29.46
CA GLU A 461 19.70 11.72 -30.26
C GLU A 461 19.53 10.52 -29.33
N LEU A 462 18.29 10.05 -29.21
CA LEU A 462 17.96 8.86 -28.45
C LEU A 462 18.08 7.61 -29.33
N GLN A 463 18.99 6.71 -28.97
CA GLN A 463 19.21 5.43 -29.66
C GLN A 463 18.74 4.26 -28.79
N LEU A 464 17.82 3.47 -29.33
CA LEU A 464 17.33 2.25 -28.71
C LEU A 464 18.11 1.04 -29.24
N ALA A 465 18.45 0.13 -28.33
CA ALA A 465 19.24 -1.06 -28.66
C ALA A 465 18.55 -2.00 -29.67
N GLU A 466 17.22 -1.97 -29.76
CA GLU A 466 16.43 -2.83 -30.65
C GLU A 466 15.93 -2.04 -31.86
N ASP A 467 16.02 -2.62 -33.06
CA ASP A 467 15.54 -2.00 -34.28
C ASP A 467 14.02 -1.72 -34.29
N ASN A 468 13.25 -2.57 -33.61
CA ASN A 468 11.79 -2.47 -33.51
C ASN A 468 11.38 -2.62 -32.04
N PRO A 469 11.35 -1.51 -31.27
CA PRO A 469 11.05 -1.57 -29.85
C PRO A 469 9.55 -1.80 -29.62
N THR A 470 9.21 -2.72 -28.72
CA THR A 470 7.80 -2.96 -28.30
C THR A 470 7.10 -1.71 -27.75
N SER A 471 7.87 -0.71 -27.29
CA SER A 471 7.38 0.58 -26.82
C SER A 471 6.98 1.56 -27.92
N PHE A 472 7.15 1.23 -29.20
CA PHE A 472 6.95 2.15 -30.32
C PHE A 472 5.60 2.90 -30.30
N PRO A 473 4.44 2.27 -29.99
CA PRO A 473 3.17 2.99 -29.92
C PRO A 473 3.18 4.15 -28.91
N TYR A 474 3.80 3.93 -27.74
CA TYR A 474 3.96 4.95 -26.70
C TYR A 474 4.97 6.03 -27.10
N ILE A 475 6.00 5.68 -27.89
CA ILE A 475 6.93 6.66 -28.47
C ILE A 475 6.17 7.56 -29.44
N GLN A 476 5.37 6.99 -30.34
CA GLN A 476 4.56 7.74 -31.29
C GLN A 476 3.61 8.70 -30.58
N MET A 477 2.85 8.21 -29.59
CA MET A 477 2.01 9.04 -28.72
C MET A 477 2.81 10.21 -28.13
N THR A 478 3.99 9.93 -27.57
CA THR A 478 4.84 10.97 -26.96
C THR A 478 5.26 12.01 -28.00
N THR A 479 5.75 11.59 -29.17
CA THR A 479 6.19 12.51 -30.23
C THR A 479 5.05 13.33 -30.85
N GLN A 480 3.84 12.76 -30.97
CA GLN A 480 2.66 13.48 -31.45
C GLN A 480 2.21 14.54 -30.44
N LEU A 481 2.22 14.21 -29.15
CA LEU A 481 1.93 15.18 -28.10
C LEU A 481 3.03 16.26 -28.04
N MET A 482 4.31 15.92 -28.19
CA MET A 482 5.37 16.93 -28.28
C MET A 482 5.16 17.88 -29.44
N ALA A 483 4.72 17.37 -30.60
CA ALA A 483 4.42 18.19 -31.77
C ALA A 483 3.23 19.14 -31.53
N LEU A 484 2.20 18.69 -30.80
CA LEU A 484 1.07 19.54 -30.37
C LEU A 484 1.55 20.72 -29.49
N PHE A 485 2.63 20.51 -28.73
CA PHE A 485 3.31 21.52 -27.92
C PHE A 485 4.49 22.18 -28.65
N GLY A 486 4.54 22.10 -29.98
CA GLY A 486 5.48 22.86 -30.82
C GLY A 486 6.89 22.27 -31.00
N ILE A 487 7.16 21.04 -30.52
CA ILE A 487 8.45 20.38 -30.70
C ILE A 487 8.31 19.14 -31.60
N HIS A 488 8.96 19.17 -32.76
CA HIS A 488 8.93 18.06 -33.72
C HIS A 488 10.15 17.14 -33.54
N VAL A 489 9.89 15.89 -33.18
CA VAL A 489 10.93 14.84 -33.10
C VAL A 489 11.12 14.19 -34.46
N GLN A 490 12.36 14.06 -34.90
CA GLN A 490 12.70 13.38 -36.15
C GLN A 490 13.09 11.92 -35.87
N THR A 491 12.35 10.97 -36.44
CA THR A 491 12.72 9.55 -36.43
C THR A 491 13.71 9.28 -37.57
N LEU A 492 14.90 8.76 -37.27
CA LEU A 492 15.92 8.44 -38.28
C LEU A 492 15.73 7.00 -38.80
N GLY A 493 15.32 6.87 -40.06
CA GLY A 493 15.12 5.59 -40.78
C GLY A 493 14.32 5.79 -42.08
N SER A 494 14.40 4.84 -43.03
CA SER A 494 13.72 4.92 -44.34
C SER A 494 12.19 4.82 -44.18
N CYS A 495 11.48 5.94 -44.37
CA CYS A 495 10.01 5.99 -44.38
C CYS A 495 9.50 5.90 -45.82
N LEU A 496 8.60 4.94 -46.10
CA LEU A 496 7.84 4.91 -47.36
C LEU A 496 6.42 5.37 -47.03
N ILE A 497 6.02 6.54 -47.53
CA ILE A 497 4.64 7.02 -47.35
C ILE A 497 3.74 6.21 -48.29
N ILE A 498 2.89 5.35 -47.74
CA ILE A 498 1.83 4.69 -48.51
C ILE A 498 0.50 5.38 -48.18
N TYR A 499 -0.04 6.14 -49.12
CA TYR A 499 -1.39 6.74 -49.01
C TYR A 499 -2.47 5.67 -49.26
N ILE A 500 -3.05 5.11 -48.20
CA ILE A 500 -4.31 4.37 -48.28
C ILE A 500 -5.21 4.83 -47.15
N TRP A 501 -6.10 5.81 -47.38
CA TRP A 501 -7.31 6.22 -46.61
C TRP A 501 -7.31 6.18 -45.05
N ARG A 502 -6.15 5.96 -44.43
CA ARG A 502 -5.82 5.82 -43.02
C ARG A 502 -4.40 6.39 -42.92
N PHE A 503 -4.15 7.32 -42.00
CA PHE A 503 -2.80 7.84 -41.74
C PHE A 503 -1.92 6.75 -41.12
N GLN A 504 -1.51 5.77 -41.92
CA GLN A 504 -0.65 4.67 -41.50
C GLN A 504 0.73 4.88 -42.12
N TYR A 505 1.69 5.26 -41.27
CA TYR A 505 3.09 5.34 -41.67
C TYR A 505 3.67 3.92 -41.79
N VAL A 506 4.08 3.54 -43.00
CA VAL A 506 4.79 2.28 -43.25
C VAL A 506 6.29 2.56 -43.27
N TYR A 507 6.96 2.25 -42.17
CA TYR A 507 8.41 2.37 -42.06
C TYR A 507 9.07 1.13 -42.68
N THR A 508 10.08 1.33 -43.52
CA THR A 508 10.79 0.27 -44.24
C THR A 508 12.23 0.05 -43.72
N GLY A 509 12.58 0.66 -42.58
CA GLY A 509 13.87 0.51 -41.89
C GLY A 509 13.75 0.52 -40.36
N SER A 510 14.89 0.48 -39.65
CA SER A 510 14.95 0.49 -38.18
C SER A 510 14.24 1.71 -37.56
N LYS A 511 13.45 1.50 -36.51
CA LYS A 511 12.63 2.48 -35.79
C LYS A 511 13.19 2.80 -34.40
N ASN A 512 14.50 2.97 -34.31
CA ASN A 512 15.19 2.97 -33.02
C ASN A 512 15.99 4.25 -32.72
N ARG A 513 15.94 5.26 -33.60
CA ARG A 513 16.71 6.49 -33.46
C ARG A 513 15.81 7.71 -33.56
N PHE A 514 15.86 8.59 -32.56
CA PHE A 514 15.00 9.76 -32.45
C PHE A 514 15.83 11.01 -32.14
N VAL A 515 15.80 12.00 -33.01
CA VAL A 515 16.49 13.28 -32.83
C VAL A 515 15.48 14.30 -32.30
N VAL A 516 15.77 14.83 -31.12
CA VAL A 516 14.98 15.86 -30.45
C VAL A 516 15.74 17.19 -30.52
N PRO A 517 15.15 18.25 -31.09
CA PRO A 517 15.79 19.56 -31.12
C PRO A 517 15.79 20.19 -29.72
N GLN A 518 16.78 21.03 -29.45
CA GLN A 518 16.76 21.92 -28.29
C GLN A 518 15.69 23.00 -28.47
N GLY A 519 14.91 23.27 -27.43
CA GLY A 519 13.84 24.25 -27.47
C GLY A 519 12.94 24.24 -26.23
N VAL A 520 11.91 25.08 -26.27
CA VAL A 520 10.89 25.19 -25.22
C VAL A 520 9.55 24.83 -25.83
N TYR A 521 8.75 24.03 -25.11
CA TYR A 521 7.39 23.74 -25.54
C TYR A 521 6.55 25.02 -25.60
N SER A 522 5.74 25.17 -26.64
CA SER A 522 4.76 26.24 -26.77
C SER A 522 3.39 25.70 -26.34
N ASN A 523 2.86 26.18 -25.21
CA ASN A 523 1.58 25.69 -24.72
C ASN A 523 0.45 26.08 -25.68
N PRO A 524 -0.32 25.12 -26.21
CA PRO A 524 -1.57 25.43 -26.91
C PRO A 524 -2.59 26.00 -25.91
N PRO A 525 -3.53 26.84 -26.36
CA PRO A 525 -4.52 27.45 -25.47
C PRO A 525 -5.44 26.42 -24.81
N ARG A 526 -5.73 25.31 -25.51
CA ARG A 526 -6.56 24.20 -25.04
C ARG A 526 -6.04 22.87 -25.56
N VAL A 527 -6.10 21.84 -24.72
CA VAL A 527 -5.88 20.43 -25.08
C VAL A 527 -7.00 19.59 -24.48
N HIS A 528 -7.52 18.65 -25.26
CA HIS A 528 -8.44 17.64 -24.76
C HIS A 528 -7.70 16.32 -24.62
N VAL A 529 -7.80 15.69 -23.45
CA VAL A 529 -7.28 14.35 -23.22
C VAL A 529 -8.34 13.34 -23.66
N GLU A 530 -7.97 12.48 -24.61
CA GLU A 530 -8.81 11.38 -25.07
C GLU A 530 -9.18 10.42 -23.93
N VAL A 531 -10.33 9.75 -24.06
CA VAL A 531 -10.72 8.68 -23.14
C VAL A 531 -9.73 7.50 -23.21
N ASP A 532 -9.61 6.73 -22.13
CA ASP A 532 -8.66 5.62 -22.05
C ASP A 532 -9.06 4.46 -22.97
N ALA A 533 -8.28 4.24 -24.03
CA ALA A 533 -8.58 3.23 -25.04
C ALA A 533 -8.55 1.80 -24.48
N SER A 534 -7.65 1.51 -23.53
CA SER A 534 -7.59 0.21 -22.85
C SER A 534 -8.86 -0.05 -22.03
N SER A 535 -9.35 0.96 -21.30
CA SER A 535 -10.58 0.89 -20.52
C SER A 535 -11.83 0.81 -21.41
N ALA A 536 -11.80 1.44 -22.59
CA ALA A 536 -12.87 1.33 -23.59
C ALA A 536 -13.06 -0.10 -24.12
N THR A 537 -12.03 -0.96 -24.02
CA THR A 537 -12.16 -2.36 -24.46
C THR A 537 -13.22 -3.14 -23.67
N TYR A 538 -13.40 -2.86 -22.38
CA TYR A 538 -14.35 -3.59 -21.53
C TYR A 538 -15.82 -3.41 -21.95
N PRO A 539 -16.36 -2.17 -22.08
CA PRO A 539 -17.73 -1.98 -22.54
C PRO A 539 -17.92 -2.40 -24.00
N LEU A 540 -16.90 -2.25 -24.88
CA LEU A 540 -16.97 -2.77 -26.26
C LEU A 540 -17.03 -4.31 -26.30
N ALA A 541 -16.25 -4.99 -25.44
CA ALA A 541 -16.30 -6.44 -25.29
C ALA A 541 -17.63 -6.92 -24.70
N LEU A 542 -18.27 -6.12 -23.85
CA LEU A 542 -19.59 -6.41 -23.31
C LEU A 542 -20.65 -6.48 -24.43
N ALA A 543 -20.59 -5.56 -25.40
CA ALA A 543 -21.42 -5.64 -26.61
C ALA A 543 -21.09 -6.91 -27.41
N ALA A 544 -19.80 -7.17 -27.64
CA ALA A 544 -19.32 -8.31 -28.42
C ALA A 544 -19.81 -9.67 -27.86
N ILE A 545 -19.70 -9.89 -26.56
CA ILE A 545 -20.08 -11.17 -25.92
C ILE A 545 -21.59 -11.32 -25.72
N SER A 546 -22.31 -10.21 -25.51
CA SER A 546 -23.76 -10.24 -25.27
C SER A 546 -24.60 -10.19 -26.55
N GLY A 547 -24.00 -9.77 -27.67
CA GLY A 547 -24.69 -9.55 -28.94
C GLY A 547 -25.45 -8.21 -28.99
N GLY A 548 -25.15 -7.28 -28.10
CA GLY A 548 -25.76 -5.94 -28.06
C GLY A 548 -24.89 -4.88 -28.76
N ARG A 549 -25.27 -3.60 -28.61
CA ARG A 549 -24.57 -2.46 -29.23
C ARG A 549 -24.06 -1.46 -28.20
N VAL A 550 -22.75 -1.27 -28.15
CA VAL A 550 -22.14 -0.24 -27.29
C VAL A 550 -21.45 0.84 -28.11
N VAL A 551 -21.60 2.09 -27.67
CA VAL A 551 -20.89 3.27 -28.17
C VAL A 551 -20.01 3.83 -27.06
N VAL A 552 -18.74 4.08 -27.35
CA VAL A 552 -17.79 4.78 -26.48
C VAL A 552 -17.46 6.13 -27.12
N PRO A 553 -18.02 7.24 -26.61
CA PRO A 553 -17.68 8.57 -27.09
C PRO A 553 -16.28 8.99 -26.61
N GLY A 554 -15.67 9.94 -27.32
CA GLY A 554 -14.34 10.48 -27.00
C GLY A 554 -13.16 9.61 -27.47
N LEU A 555 -13.42 8.49 -28.15
CA LEU A 555 -12.41 7.61 -28.74
C LEU A 555 -12.59 7.54 -30.26
N GLY A 556 -12.03 8.50 -30.98
CA GLY A 556 -12.17 8.62 -32.43
C GLY A 556 -11.05 7.94 -33.24
N GLN A 557 -11.19 7.93 -34.56
CA GLN A 557 -10.25 7.32 -35.51
C GLN A 557 -8.86 7.99 -35.55
N SER A 558 -8.74 9.22 -35.05
CA SER A 558 -7.49 9.97 -34.94
C SER A 558 -6.72 9.70 -33.64
N SER A 559 -7.21 8.76 -32.80
CA SER A 559 -6.61 8.45 -31.51
C SER A 559 -5.13 8.09 -31.65
N CYS A 560 -4.31 8.65 -30.76
CA CYS A 560 -2.90 8.32 -30.66
C CYS A 560 -2.62 7.04 -29.85
N GLN A 561 -3.68 6.39 -29.33
CA GLN A 561 -3.57 5.22 -28.47
C GLN A 561 -3.62 3.93 -29.29
N GLY A 562 -2.62 3.06 -29.15
CA GLY A 562 -2.57 1.79 -29.88
C GLY A 562 -3.78 0.88 -29.60
N ASP A 563 -4.25 0.85 -28.36
CA ASP A 563 -5.44 0.10 -27.93
C ASP A 563 -6.74 0.58 -28.58
N ALA A 564 -6.78 1.79 -29.18
CA ALA A 564 -7.96 2.27 -29.91
C ALA A 564 -8.30 1.36 -31.11
N ALA A 565 -7.32 0.64 -31.64
CA ALA A 565 -7.51 -0.34 -32.71
C ALA A 565 -8.22 -1.63 -32.25
N PHE A 566 -8.53 -1.80 -30.96
CA PHE A 566 -9.13 -3.04 -30.45
C PHE A 566 -10.43 -3.44 -31.15
N PHE A 567 -11.22 -2.48 -31.67
CA PHE A 567 -12.43 -2.79 -32.41
C PHE A 567 -12.17 -3.65 -33.66
N THR A 568 -10.98 -3.58 -34.27
CA THR A 568 -10.63 -4.42 -35.44
C THR A 568 -10.49 -5.89 -35.05
N ALA A 569 -10.05 -6.18 -33.82
CA ALA A 569 -10.06 -7.54 -33.29
C ALA A 569 -11.51 -8.04 -33.12
N LEU A 570 -12.41 -7.18 -32.65
CA LEU A 570 -13.83 -7.49 -32.50
C LEU A 570 -14.52 -7.74 -33.85
N GLU A 571 -14.19 -6.95 -34.88
CA GLU A 571 -14.63 -7.18 -36.26
C GLU A 571 -14.17 -8.54 -36.78
N ALA A 572 -12.90 -8.90 -36.56
CA ALA A 572 -12.36 -10.22 -36.93
C ALA A 572 -13.08 -11.37 -36.20
N MET A 573 -13.54 -11.13 -34.97
CA MET A 573 -14.37 -12.08 -34.20
C MET A 573 -15.84 -12.11 -34.64
N GLY A 574 -16.24 -11.32 -35.65
CA GLY A 574 -17.58 -11.32 -36.23
C GLY A 574 -18.53 -10.22 -35.74
N CYS A 575 -18.02 -9.24 -34.98
CA CYS A 575 -18.79 -8.04 -34.64
C CYS A 575 -18.91 -7.12 -35.86
N THR A 576 -19.88 -6.20 -35.84
CA THR A 576 -19.91 -5.04 -36.74
C THR A 576 -19.59 -3.79 -35.94
N GLY A 577 -18.65 -2.97 -36.37
CA GLY A 577 -18.21 -1.82 -35.61
C GLY A 577 -17.60 -0.75 -36.48
N GLY A 578 -17.08 0.28 -35.85
CA GLY A 578 -16.37 1.35 -36.52
C GLY A 578 -15.88 2.42 -35.56
N GLN A 579 -15.03 3.29 -36.09
CA GLN A 579 -14.62 4.53 -35.46
C GLN A 579 -14.97 5.68 -36.41
N ASP A 580 -15.58 6.74 -35.88
CA ASP A 580 -15.64 8.05 -36.52
C ASP A 580 -14.70 9.03 -35.82
N ASP A 581 -14.78 10.33 -36.12
CA ASP A 581 -13.90 11.34 -35.51
C ASP A 581 -14.12 11.53 -34.00
N SER A 582 -15.25 11.04 -33.47
CA SER A 582 -15.72 11.35 -32.12
C SER A 582 -15.99 10.13 -31.24
N CYS A 583 -16.15 8.93 -31.81
CA CYS A 583 -16.51 7.73 -31.07
C CYS A 583 -16.06 6.42 -31.71
N THR A 584 -16.05 5.38 -30.88
CA THR A 584 -15.92 3.97 -31.28
C THR A 584 -17.21 3.25 -30.95
N TYR A 585 -17.76 2.47 -31.87
CA TYR A 585 -18.95 1.66 -31.61
C TYR A 585 -18.79 0.22 -32.09
N VAL A 586 -19.44 -0.70 -31.37
CA VAL A 586 -19.43 -2.14 -31.67
C VAL A 586 -20.83 -2.71 -31.42
N GLN A 587 -21.28 -3.51 -32.38
CA GLN A 587 -22.43 -4.40 -32.29
C GLN A 587 -21.92 -5.84 -32.31
N GLY A 588 -22.18 -6.57 -31.23
CA GLY A 588 -21.80 -7.98 -31.13
C GLY A 588 -22.63 -8.88 -32.04
N PRO A 589 -22.08 -10.03 -32.47
CA PRO A 589 -22.84 -11.04 -33.18
C PRO A 589 -23.84 -11.75 -32.23
N PRO A 590 -24.77 -12.59 -32.73
CA PRO A 590 -25.64 -13.38 -31.87
C PRO A 590 -24.86 -14.09 -30.75
N ARG A 591 -25.40 -14.09 -29.53
CA ARG A 591 -24.71 -14.64 -28.36
C ARG A 591 -24.20 -16.06 -28.61
N GLY A 592 -22.92 -16.30 -28.33
CA GLY A 592 -22.25 -17.59 -28.56
C GLY A 592 -21.72 -17.81 -29.98
N SER A 593 -21.81 -16.82 -30.88
CA SER A 593 -21.32 -16.93 -32.27
C SER A 593 -20.03 -16.14 -32.57
N LEU A 594 -19.34 -15.68 -31.52
CA LEU A 594 -17.99 -15.09 -31.66
C LEU A 594 -17.05 -16.07 -32.35
N LYS A 595 -16.25 -15.59 -33.30
CA LYS A 595 -15.28 -16.39 -34.05
C LYS A 595 -13.90 -16.30 -33.42
N ALA A 596 -13.18 -17.42 -33.39
CA ALA A 596 -11.78 -17.42 -32.99
C ALA A 596 -10.89 -16.76 -34.04
N ILE A 597 -9.78 -16.14 -33.59
CA ILE A 597 -8.86 -15.36 -34.45
C ILE A 597 -7.39 -15.66 -34.14
N GLU A 598 -6.49 -15.37 -35.07
CA GLU A 598 -5.05 -15.27 -34.81
C GLU A 598 -4.64 -13.80 -34.95
N ILE A 599 -4.04 -13.24 -33.90
CA ILE A 599 -3.76 -11.81 -33.85
C ILE A 599 -2.46 -11.49 -33.10
N ASP A 600 -1.70 -10.56 -33.65
CA ASP A 600 -0.59 -9.91 -32.97
C ASP A 600 -1.12 -8.68 -32.20
N MET A 601 -0.87 -8.64 -30.90
CA MET A 601 -1.30 -7.55 -30.02
C MET A 601 -0.12 -6.71 -29.51
N GLU A 602 1.04 -6.73 -30.17
CA GLU A 602 2.19 -5.90 -29.79
C GLU A 602 1.82 -4.41 -29.63
N THR A 603 0.99 -3.87 -30.53
CA THR A 603 0.59 -2.46 -30.50
C THR A 603 -0.56 -2.15 -29.54
N MET A 604 -1.24 -3.17 -29.01
CA MET A 604 -2.41 -3.02 -28.13
C MET A 604 -2.32 -3.99 -26.94
N THR A 605 -1.12 -4.08 -26.37
CA THR A 605 -0.75 -5.17 -25.47
C THR A 605 -1.61 -5.23 -24.21
N ASP A 606 -2.13 -4.10 -23.72
CA ASP A 606 -2.92 -4.04 -22.48
C ASP A 606 -4.37 -4.52 -22.68
N ALA A 607 -4.89 -4.47 -23.91
CA ALA A 607 -6.18 -5.01 -24.30
C ALA A 607 -6.23 -6.56 -24.37
N PHE A 608 -5.09 -7.25 -24.25
CA PHE A 608 -5.04 -8.71 -24.42
C PHE A 608 -5.90 -9.48 -23.41
N MET A 609 -6.03 -8.97 -22.18
CA MET A 609 -6.85 -9.61 -21.14
C MET A 609 -8.32 -9.59 -21.55
N THR A 610 -8.78 -8.47 -22.11
CA THR A 610 -10.13 -8.34 -22.64
C THR A 610 -10.37 -9.32 -23.80
N LEU A 611 -9.42 -9.43 -24.73
CA LEU A 611 -9.51 -10.39 -25.83
C LEU A 611 -9.50 -11.84 -25.34
N ALA A 612 -8.69 -12.17 -24.34
CA ALA A 612 -8.60 -13.52 -23.79
C ALA A 612 -9.95 -14.01 -23.22
N VAL A 613 -10.74 -13.13 -22.59
CA VAL A 613 -12.09 -13.46 -22.13
C VAL A 613 -13.04 -13.71 -23.30
N LEU A 614 -12.99 -12.87 -24.35
CA LEU A 614 -13.79 -13.06 -25.55
C LEU A 614 -13.41 -14.35 -26.29
N ALA A 615 -12.12 -14.66 -26.36
CA ALA A 615 -11.59 -15.89 -26.94
C ALA A 615 -12.12 -17.13 -26.22
N ALA A 616 -12.31 -17.07 -24.90
CA ALA A 616 -12.90 -18.16 -24.12
C ALA A 616 -14.38 -18.41 -24.48
N ALA A 617 -15.08 -17.39 -25.00
CA ALA A 617 -16.47 -17.46 -25.45
C ALA A 617 -16.61 -17.67 -26.97
N ALA A 618 -15.50 -17.70 -27.71
CA ALA A 618 -15.49 -17.85 -29.15
C ALA A 618 -15.51 -19.31 -29.59
N THR A 619 -16.07 -19.57 -30.77
CA THR A 619 -16.01 -20.88 -31.43
C THR A 619 -14.68 -21.02 -32.17
N GLY A 620 -13.83 -21.95 -31.71
CA GLY A 620 -12.53 -22.26 -32.30
C GLY A 620 -11.35 -21.99 -31.37
N ARG A 621 -10.12 -21.97 -31.91
CA ARG A 621 -8.90 -21.67 -31.15
C ARG A 621 -8.38 -20.27 -31.52
N THR A 622 -8.34 -19.37 -30.54
CA THR A 622 -7.72 -18.06 -30.70
C THR A 622 -6.23 -18.12 -30.33
N LYS A 623 -5.37 -17.43 -31.09
CA LYS A 623 -3.94 -17.30 -30.81
C LYS A 623 -3.56 -15.82 -30.70
N ILE A 624 -2.94 -15.45 -29.58
CA ILE A 624 -2.51 -14.08 -29.26
C ILE A 624 -0.98 -14.06 -29.18
N THR A 625 -0.32 -13.19 -29.94
CA THR A 625 1.15 -12.96 -29.92
C THR A 625 1.49 -11.51 -29.55
N GLY A 626 2.78 -11.18 -29.42
CA GLY A 626 3.24 -9.79 -29.20
C GLY A 626 3.13 -9.26 -27.76
N ILE A 627 2.81 -10.10 -26.76
CA ILE A 627 2.46 -9.67 -25.39
C ILE A 627 3.51 -10.03 -24.32
N ALA A 628 4.78 -10.25 -24.69
CA ALA A 628 5.82 -10.74 -23.77
C ALA A 628 6.04 -9.84 -22.54
N ASN A 629 5.90 -8.52 -22.71
CA ASN A 629 6.03 -7.53 -21.64
C ASN A 629 4.97 -7.68 -20.53
N GLN A 630 3.83 -8.34 -20.78
CA GLN A 630 2.76 -8.57 -19.79
C GLN A 630 3.17 -9.52 -18.64
N ARG A 631 4.36 -10.15 -18.70
CA ARG A 631 4.90 -11.01 -17.62
C ARG A 631 5.44 -10.22 -16.44
N VAL A 632 5.91 -9.00 -16.68
CA VAL A 632 6.68 -8.18 -15.72
C VAL A 632 6.01 -6.83 -15.43
N LYS A 633 4.71 -6.70 -15.71
CA LYS A 633 3.91 -5.51 -15.34
C LYS A 633 3.53 -5.58 -13.86
N GLU A 634 2.28 -5.29 -13.49
CA GLU A 634 1.86 -5.33 -12.07
C GLU A 634 1.91 -6.75 -11.49
N CYS A 635 1.69 -7.74 -12.33
CA CYS A 635 1.85 -9.17 -12.07
C CYS A 635 2.19 -9.89 -13.39
N ASN A 636 2.41 -11.21 -13.35
CA ASN A 636 2.48 -12.03 -14.55
C ASN A 636 1.07 -12.25 -15.13
N ARG A 637 0.55 -11.22 -15.81
CA ARG A 637 -0.83 -11.17 -16.31
C ARG A 637 -1.14 -12.33 -17.26
N ILE A 638 -0.16 -12.77 -18.06
CA ILE A 638 -0.32 -13.95 -18.93
C ILE A 638 -0.60 -15.20 -18.09
N ALA A 639 0.21 -15.47 -17.07
CA ALA A 639 -0.01 -16.63 -16.20
C ALA A 639 -1.35 -16.56 -15.47
N VAL A 640 -1.73 -15.37 -14.98
CA VAL A 640 -3.03 -15.13 -14.34
C VAL A 640 -4.17 -15.55 -15.27
N MET A 641 -4.20 -15.03 -16.51
CA MET A 641 -5.25 -15.35 -17.48
C MET A 641 -5.27 -16.84 -17.89
N CYS A 642 -4.14 -17.55 -17.80
CA CYS A 642 -4.09 -19.00 -18.03
C CYS A 642 -4.62 -19.82 -16.84
N SER A 643 -4.46 -19.30 -15.61
CA SER A 643 -4.77 -20.00 -14.36
C SER A 643 -6.22 -19.83 -13.91
N THR A 644 -6.84 -18.68 -14.21
CA THR A 644 -8.28 -18.48 -14.02
C THR A 644 -9.02 -19.37 -15.01
N ALA A 645 -10.08 -20.07 -14.57
CA ALA A 645 -10.85 -21.12 -15.26
C ALA A 645 -11.49 -20.78 -16.64
N LEU A 646 -10.98 -19.78 -17.35
CA LEU A 646 -11.18 -19.56 -18.78
C LEU A 646 -10.54 -20.76 -19.50
N ARG A 647 -11.33 -21.52 -20.27
CA ARG A 647 -10.84 -22.65 -21.08
C ARG A 647 -9.99 -22.18 -22.28
N VAL A 648 -9.00 -21.32 -22.05
CA VAL A 648 -8.11 -20.75 -23.05
C VAL A 648 -6.74 -21.41 -22.87
N SER A 649 -6.34 -22.20 -23.87
CA SER A 649 -5.01 -22.81 -23.92
C SER A 649 -4.09 -21.90 -24.74
N PHE A 650 -3.14 -21.24 -24.06
CA PHE A 650 -2.06 -20.53 -24.74
C PHE A 650 -0.92 -21.51 -25.02
N GLN A 651 -0.43 -21.56 -26.26
CA GLN A 651 0.84 -22.23 -26.53
C GLN A 651 1.97 -21.33 -26.01
N VAL A 652 2.40 -21.61 -24.79
CA VAL A 652 3.62 -21.05 -24.21
C VAL A 652 4.75 -22.07 -24.46
N PRO A 653 5.94 -21.68 -24.94
CA PRO A 653 7.12 -22.56 -24.91
C PRO A 653 7.27 -23.13 -23.50
N SER A 654 7.38 -24.45 -23.40
CA SER A 654 7.16 -25.23 -22.18
C SER A 654 8.00 -24.75 -20.98
N TYR A 655 7.33 -24.10 -20.03
CA TYR A 655 7.64 -24.18 -18.60
C TYR A 655 6.30 -24.34 -17.86
N PRO A 656 6.21 -25.24 -16.87
CA PRO A 656 4.97 -25.44 -16.14
C PRO A 656 4.59 -24.14 -15.38
N PRO A 657 3.32 -23.71 -15.40
CA PRO A 657 2.89 -22.57 -14.60
C PRO A 657 2.94 -22.92 -13.11
N PRO A 658 3.39 -22.02 -12.22
CA PRO A 658 3.29 -22.25 -10.79
C PRO A 658 1.81 -22.18 -10.35
N PRO A 659 1.38 -23.02 -9.39
CA PRO A 659 0.08 -22.86 -8.77
C PRO A 659 0.05 -21.59 -7.92
N ILE A 660 -1.03 -20.82 -8.05
CA ILE A 660 -1.28 -19.64 -7.22
C ILE A 660 -1.74 -20.11 -5.84
N SER A 661 -0.90 -19.91 -4.83
CA SER A 661 -1.23 -20.07 -3.41
C SER A 661 -1.02 -18.73 -2.69
N THR A 662 -1.98 -18.36 -1.84
CA THR A 662 -2.01 -17.09 -1.10
C THR A 662 -1.32 -17.15 0.27
N LYS A 663 -0.43 -18.13 0.49
CA LYS A 663 0.50 -18.19 1.63
C LYS A 663 1.94 -18.32 1.11
N ALA A 664 2.89 -17.74 1.85
CA ALA A 664 4.29 -17.56 1.48
C ALA A 664 4.98 -18.81 0.90
N ALA A 665 5.93 -18.56 0.01
CA ALA A 665 6.77 -19.58 -0.60
C ALA A 665 7.63 -20.32 0.44
N ASP A 666 7.26 -21.56 0.77
CA ASP A 666 7.97 -22.35 1.79
C ASP A 666 9.12 -23.17 1.17
N ALA A 667 10.21 -22.49 0.82
CA ALA A 667 11.51 -23.14 0.61
C ALA A 667 12.23 -23.25 1.97
N ILE A 668 12.53 -24.47 2.41
CA ILE A 668 13.30 -24.74 3.63
C ILE A 668 14.74 -25.09 3.24
N TYR A 669 15.70 -24.27 3.66
CA TYR A 669 17.11 -24.51 3.39
C TYR A 669 17.76 -25.25 4.55
N LEU A 670 18.32 -26.43 4.28
CA LEU A 670 19.13 -27.19 5.23
C LEU A 670 20.60 -26.85 5.03
N ILE A 671 21.22 -26.31 6.07
CA ILE A 671 22.64 -25.97 6.09
C ILE A 671 23.37 -26.75 7.19
N GLY A 672 24.69 -26.86 7.06
CA GLY A 672 25.55 -27.56 8.02
C GLY A 672 26.65 -28.35 7.34
N MET A 673 27.56 -28.90 8.14
CA MET A 673 28.72 -29.66 7.65
C MET A 673 28.30 -30.88 6.82
N ARG A 674 29.18 -31.34 5.93
CA ARG A 674 29.01 -32.64 5.26
C ARG A 674 29.04 -33.76 6.32
N GLY A 675 28.27 -34.83 6.12
CA GLY A 675 28.12 -35.91 7.11
C GLY A 675 27.17 -35.59 8.27
N VAL A 676 26.62 -34.38 8.36
CA VAL A 676 25.69 -34.00 9.45
C VAL A 676 24.27 -34.59 9.30
N GLY A 677 23.95 -35.21 8.17
CA GLY A 677 22.63 -35.84 7.94
C GLY A 677 21.61 -35.00 7.16
N LYS A 678 22.00 -33.90 6.50
CA LYS A 678 21.12 -33.06 5.65
C LYS A 678 20.28 -33.88 4.67
N THR A 679 20.95 -34.72 3.86
CA THR A 679 20.30 -35.53 2.84
C THR A 679 19.33 -36.53 3.44
N SER A 680 19.73 -37.23 4.51
CA SER A 680 18.90 -38.27 5.13
C SER A 680 17.67 -37.69 5.85
N LEU A 681 17.86 -36.70 6.73
CA LEU A 681 16.77 -36.05 7.46
C LEU A 681 15.84 -35.27 6.53
N GLY A 682 16.42 -34.58 5.55
CA GLY A 682 15.67 -33.79 4.59
C GLY A 682 14.79 -34.63 3.66
N LYS A 683 15.30 -35.74 3.11
CA LYS A 683 14.49 -36.68 2.31
C LYS A 683 13.36 -37.29 3.12
N HIS A 684 13.64 -37.65 4.38
CA HIS A 684 12.64 -38.22 5.27
C HIS A 684 11.50 -37.22 5.54
N ALA A 685 11.83 -36.02 6.01
CA ALA A 685 10.83 -34.98 6.28
C ALA A 685 10.06 -34.56 5.03
N ALA A 686 10.72 -34.48 3.87
CA ALA A 686 10.06 -34.16 2.61
C ALA A 686 9.00 -35.23 2.26
N SER A 687 9.36 -36.50 2.38
CA SER A 687 8.43 -37.61 2.15
C SER A 687 7.27 -37.62 3.16
N ALA A 688 7.55 -37.43 4.45
CA ALA A 688 6.55 -37.51 5.51
C ALA A 688 5.53 -36.35 5.44
N LEU A 689 5.97 -35.16 5.00
CA LEU A 689 5.17 -33.94 5.01
C LEU A 689 4.62 -33.54 3.62
N GLY A 690 4.84 -34.38 2.60
CA GLY A 690 4.40 -34.15 1.24
C GLY A 690 5.07 -32.96 0.57
N LEU A 691 6.36 -32.75 0.83
CA LEU A 691 7.17 -31.69 0.25
C LEU A 691 8.07 -32.24 -0.86
N HIS A 692 8.50 -31.36 -1.77
CA HIS A 692 9.53 -31.65 -2.75
C HIS A 692 10.92 -31.67 -2.10
N TRP A 693 11.83 -32.43 -2.70
CA TRP A 693 13.21 -32.55 -2.28
C TRP A 693 14.15 -32.05 -3.36
N ILE A 694 15.10 -31.20 -2.99
CA ILE A 694 16.20 -30.77 -3.85
C ILE A 694 17.51 -30.93 -3.10
N ASP A 695 18.49 -31.58 -3.71
CA ASP A 695 19.89 -31.46 -3.32
C ASP A 695 20.56 -30.42 -4.22
N MET A 696 21.09 -29.34 -3.64
CA MET A 696 21.67 -28.23 -4.39
C MET A 696 22.87 -28.69 -5.24
N ASP A 697 23.66 -29.63 -4.72
CA ASP A 697 24.82 -30.13 -5.44
C ASP A 697 24.36 -30.90 -6.71
N GLU A 698 23.38 -31.79 -6.60
CA GLU A 698 22.79 -32.51 -7.75
C GLU A 698 22.09 -31.56 -8.74
N TYR A 699 21.43 -30.52 -8.23
CA TYR A 699 20.80 -29.49 -9.04
C TYR A 699 21.83 -28.70 -9.86
N LEU A 700 22.93 -28.29 -9.24
CA LEU A 700 24.02 -27.57 -9.91
C LEU A 700 24.65 -28.41 -11.03
N GLU A 701 24.92 -29.70 -10.78
CA GLU A 701 25.50 -30.63 -11.77
C GLU A 701 24.59 -30.84 -12.98
N SER A 702 23.28 -30.97 -12.74
CA SER A 702 22.30 -31.24 -13.80
C SER A 702 21.83 -29.98 -14.54
N HIS A 703 22.06 -28.78 -14.00
CA HIS A 703 21.56 -27.54 -14.60
C HIS A 703 22.52 -26.99 -15.68
N PRO A 704 22.08 -26.92 -16.96
CA PRO A 704 22.97 -26.60 -18.09
C PRO A 704 23.49 -25.16 -18.13
N LEU A 705 22.92 -24.25 -17.33
CA LEU A 705 23.33 -22.84 -17.24
C LEU A 705 24.18 -22.56 -15.99
N LEU A 706 24.32 -23.53 -15.08
CA LEU A 706 25.15 -23.43 -13.88
C LEU A 706 26.43 -24.25 -14.10
N LEU A 707 26.48 -25.51 -13.64
CA LEU A 707 27.65 -26.37 -13.91
C LEU A 707 27.48 -27.19 -15.18
N GLY A 708 26.34 -27.88 -15.33
CA GLY A 708 26.09 -28.82 -16.44
C GLY A 708 27.10 -29.98 -16.51
N MET A 709 27.87 -30.22 -15.45
CA MET A 709 28.91 -31.25 -15.33
C MET A 709 29.15 -31.59 -13.85
N PRO A 710 29.78 -32.74 -13.53
CA PRO A 710 30.09 -33.13 -12.15
C PRO A 710 30.97 -32.11 -11.42
N ILE A 711 30.69 -31.84 -10.14
CA ILE A 711 31.41 -30.85 -9.33
C ILE A 711 32.91 -31.13 -9.28
N LYS A 712 33.30 -32.41 -9.19
CA LYS A 712 34.72 -32.82 -9.16
C LYS A 712 35.46 -32.38 -10.43
N GLU A 713 34.81 -32.47 -11.59
CA GLU A 713 35.37 -32.06 -12.87
C GLU A 713 35.40 -30.53 -12.98
N TYR A 714 34.30 -29.87 -12.61
CA TYR A 714 34.21 -28.40 -12.62
C TYR A 714 35.29 -27.75 -11.74
N VAL A 715 35.48 -28.24 -10.51
CA VAL A 715 36.49 -27.71 -9.58
C VAL A 715 37.91 -27.99 -10.07
N ALA A 716 38.16 -29.13 -10.74
CA ALA A 716 39.47 -29.42 -11.31
C ALA A 716 39.87 -28.44 -12.42
N VAL A 717 38.88 -27.91 -13.17
CA VAL A 717 39.10 -26.96 -14.27
C VAL A 717 39.07 -25.50 -13.79
N HIS A 718 38.11 -25.13 -12.96
CA HIS A 718 37.78 -23.73 -12.63
C HIS A 718 38.11 -23.33 -11.18
N GLY A 719 38.43 -24.30 -10.32
CA GLY A 719 38.75 -24.07 -8.91
C GLY A 719 37.55 -23.82 -8.00
N TRP A 720 37.80 -23.81 -6.69
CA TRP A 720 36.77 -23.69 -5.65
C TRP A 720 36.07 -22.33 -5.62
N ALA A 721 36.79 -21.24 -5.92
CA ALA A 721 36.21 -19.89 -5.93
C ALA A 721 35.10 -19.75 -6.99
N ALA A 722 35.32 -20.32 -8.19
CA ALA A 722 34.32 -20.33 -9.25
C ALA A 722 33.10 -21.18 -8.86
N PHE A 723 33.30 -22.33 -8.22
CA PHE A 723 32.19 -23.14 -7.71
C PHE A 723 31.36 -22.40 -6.65
N ARG A 724 31.99 -21.67 -5.73
CA ARG A 724 31.26 -20.83 -4.76
C ARG A 724 30.42 -19.74 -5.43
N ALA A 725 30.89 -19.16 -6.53
CA ALA A 725 30.11 -18.19 -7.29
C ALA A 725 28.84 -18.84 -7.91
N GLN A 726 28.89 -20.12 -8.28
CA GLN A 726 27.73 -20.85 -8.81
C GLN A 726 26.72 -21.19 -7.72
N GLU A 727 27.16 -21.54 -6.51
CA GLU A 727 26.26 -21.69 -5.35
C GLU A 727 25.52 -20.36 -5.06
N VAL A 728 26.22 -19.21 -5.14
CA VAL A 728 25.61 -17.89 -4.98
C VAL A 728 24.60 -17.60 -6.10
N ALA A 729 24.95 -17.87 -7.36
CA ALA A 729 24.03 -17.67 -8.48
C ALA A 729 22.76 -18.51 -8.34
N CYS A 730 22.89 -19.77 -7.90
CA CYS A 730 21.75 -20.64 -7.61
C CYS A 730 20.85 -20.08 -6.51
N LEU A 731 21.43 -19.58 -5.41
CA LEU A 731 20.67 -18.94 -4.33
C LEU A 731 19.99 -17.64 -4.79
N GLN A 732 20.62 -16.86 -5.67
CA GLN A 732 20.00 -15.65 -6.24
C GLN A 732 18.80 -15.99 -7.13
N LEU A 733 18.88 -17.06 -7.92
CA LEU A 733 17.77 -17.56 -8.72
C LEU A 733 16.60 -17.95 -7.81
N TRP A 734 16.84 -18.75 -6.77
CA TRP A 734 15.81 -19.14 -5.82
C TRP A 734 15.31 -17.99 -4.92
N ALA A 735 16.10 -16.93 -4.72
CA ALA A 735 15.62 -15.74 -4.02
C ALA A 735 14.62 -14.94 -4.87
N GLN A 736 14.75 -14.96 -6.20
CA GLN A 736 13.82 -14.29 -7.12
C GLN A 736 12.56 -15.12 -7.37
N ASP A 737 12.71 -16.44 -7.50
CA ASP A 737 11.61 -17.39 -7.70
C ASP A 737 11.81 -18.63 -6.81
N PRO A 738 11.35 -18.57 -5.54
CA PRO A 738 11.61 -19.64 -4.58
C PRO A 738 10.88 -20.94 -4.94
N PRO A 739 11.56 -22.10 -4.88
CA PRO A 739 10.91 -23.40 -5.02
C PRO A 739 9.79 -23.58 -3.99
N GLN A 740 8.58 -23.87 -4.45
CA GLN A 740 7.41 -23.98 -3.58
C GLN A 740 7.38 -25.34 -2.87
N ASN A 741 6.94 -25.38 -1.60
CA ASN A 741 6.79 -26.62 -0.82
C ASN A 741 8.02 -27.53 -0.89
N THR A 742 9.22 -26.98 -0.74
CA THR A 742 10.47 -27.70 -1.04
C THR A 742 11.43 -27.66 0.14
N ILE A 743 12.05 -28.80 0.47
CA ILE A 743 13.23 -28.87 1.32
C ILE A 743 14.48 -28.95 0.44
N ILE A 744 15.43 -28.06 0.67
CA ILE A 744 16.65 -27.89 -0.11
C ILE A 744 17.86 -28.19 0.77
N SER A 745 18.67 -29.19 0.40
CA SER A 745 19.98 -29.43 1.02
C SER A 745 21.05 -28.60 0.35
N CYS A 746 21.67 -27.67 1.09
CA CYS A 746 22.74 -26.83 0.56
C CYS A 746 24.10 -27.52 0.67
N GLY A 747 25.04 -27.12 -0.20
CA GLY A 747 26.43 -27.58 -0.15
C GLY A 747 27.09 -27.25 1.20
N GLY A 748 27.88 -28.17 1.74
CA GLY A 748 28.48 -28.02 3.08
C GLY A 748 29.47 -26.86 3.24
N GLY A 749 29.87 -26.20 2.15
CA GLY A 749 30.73 -25.02 2.16
C GLY A 749 30.08 -23.76 1.60
N VAL A 750 28.77 -23.78 1.35
CA VAL A 750 28.00 -22.62 0.84
C VAL A 750 28.25 -21.35 1.67
N VAL A 751 28.42 -21.51 2.99
CA VAL A 751 28.65 -20.41 3.94
C VAL A 751 30.03 -19.76 3.86
N GLU A 752 30.96 -20.30 3.05
CA GLU A 752 32.26 -19.65 2.82
C GLU A 752 32.15 -18.44 1.89
N SER A 753 31.00 -18.24 1.23
CA SER A 753 30.68 -17.03 0.50
C SER A 753 29.86 -16.08 1.38
N ALA A 754 30.39 -14.88 1.62
CA ALA A 754 29.65 -13.83 2.34
C ALA A 754 28.32 -13.47 1.65
N ALA A 755 28.28 -13.52 0.31
CA ALA A 755 27.05 -13.27 -0.45
C ALA A 755 26.00 -14.37 -0.22
N ALA A 756 26.43 -15.63 -0.14
CA ALA A 756 25.52 -16.74 0.16
C ALA A 756 24.98 -16.68 1.59
N VAL A 757 25.82 -16.31 2.57
CA VAL A 757 25.41 -16.07 3.96
C VAL A 757 24.34 -14.98 4.02
N ALA A 758 24.53 -13.86 3.32
CA ALA A 758 23.55 -12.77 3.27
C ALA A 758 22.21 -13.19 2.65
N LEU A 759 22.23 -13.98 1.57
CA LEU A 759 21.03 -14.50 0.93
C LEU A 759 20.26 -15.48 1.83
N LEU A 760 20.99 -16.40 2.48
CA LEU A 760 20.39 -17.35 3.43
C LEU A 760 19.82 -16.63 4.66
N ALA A 761 20.51 -15.63 5.20
CA ALA A 761 20.01 -14.84 6.32
C ALA A 761 18.73 -14.04 6.00
N GLN A 762 18.50 -13.72 4.72
CA GLN A 762 17.27 -13.07 4.25
C GLN A 762 16.13 -14.07 3.98
N ALA A 763 16.43 -15.36 3.86
CA ALA A 763 15.42 -16.38 3.63
C ALA A 763 14.60 -16.65 4.89
N SER A 764 13.29 -16.87 4.71
CA SER A 764 12.35 -17.06 5.84
C SER A 764 12.65 -18.29 6.68
N SER A 765 13.16 -19.36 6.06
CA SER A 765 13.23 -20.70 6.65
C SER A 765 14.58 -21.39 6.38
N VAL A 766 15.57 -21.12 7.23
CA VAL A 766 16.88 -21.80 7.17
C VAL A 766 17.14 -22.59 8.44
N ILE A 767 17.33 -23.91 8.30
CA ILE A 767 17.59 -24.84 9.40
C ILE A 767 19.06 -25.25 9.39
N TYR A 768 19.80 -24.88 10.44
CA TYR A 768 21.14 -25.35 10.68
C TYR A 768 21.11 -26.71 11.40
N LEU A 769 21.59 -27.75 10.71
CA LEU A 769 21.83 -29.06 11.31
C LEU A 769 23.20 -29.07 11.98
N GLN A 770 23.21 -29.30 13.29
CA GLN A 770 24.42 -29.30 14.11
C GLN A 770 24.66 -30.70 14.72
N ARG A 771 25.91 -31.15 14.66
CA ARG A 771 26.43 -32.36 15.33
C ARG A 771 27.79 -32.05 15.94
N GLU A 772 28.21 -32.86 16.89
CA GLU A 772 29.56 -32.79 17.45
C GLU A 772 30.62 -33.18 16.42
N LEU A 773 31.82 -32.59 16.57
CA LEU A 773 32.93 -32.78 15.64
C LEU A 773 33.30 -34.26 15.46
N ALA A 774 33.30 -35.03 16.55
CA ALA A 774 33.63 -36.47 16.52
C ALA A 774 32.66 -37.27 15.63
N ASP A 775 31.36 -36.98 15.69
CA ASP A 775 30.34 -37.65 14.88
C ASP A 775 30.42 -37.25 13.41
N VAL A 776 30.74 -35.98 13.14
CA VAL A 776 30.99 -35.48 11.78
C VAL A 776 32.23 -36.16 11.18
N GLN A 777 33.31 -36.30 11.95
CA GLN A 777 34.53 -37.00 11.53
C GLN A 777 34.27 -38.48 11.25
N ALA A 778 33.52 -39.16 12.12
CA ALA A 778 33.14 -40.56 11.92
C ALA A 778 32.30 -40.75 10.65
N ALA A 779 31.32 -39.87 10.39
CA ALA A 779 30.50 -39.93 9.19
C ALA A 779 31.31 -39.69 7.90
N LEU A 780 32.27 -38.76 7.94
CA LEU A 780 33.12 -38.43 6.79
C LEU A 780 34.17 -39.49 6.46
N ALA A 781 34.61 -40.28 7.45
CA ALA A 781 35.56 -41.38 7.24
C ALA A 781 35.02 -42.47 6.27
N HIS A 782 33.70 -42.54 6.10
CA HIS A 782 33.03 -43.51 5.23
C HIS A 782 32.55 -42.92 3.89
N ASP A 783 32.82 -41.64 3.60
CA ASP A 783 32.28 -40.93 2.42
C ASP A 783 33.36 -40.67 1.35
N THR A 784 33.34 -41.45 0.27
CA THR A 784 34.29 -41.40 -0.85
C THR A 784 33.85 -40.50 -2.02
N SER A 785 32.71 -39.79 -1.91
CA SER A 785 32.08 -39.09 -3.04
C SER A 785 32.77 -37.79 -3.47
N ARG A 786 33.61 -37.18 -2.61
CA ARG A 786 34.29 -35.90 -2.88
C ARG A 786 35.75 -35.90 -2.44
N PRO A 787 36.61 -35.01 -3.00
CA PRO A 787 38.00 -34.88 -2.60
C PRO A 787 38.15 -34.66 -1.08
N ALA A 788 39.25 -35.16 -0.50
CA ALA A 788 39.60 -34.88 0.88
C ALA A 788 39.75 -33.37 1.09
N TYR A 789 39.39 -32.88 2.29
CA TYR A 789 39.68 -31.51 2.67
C TYR A 789 41.18 -31.26 2.59
N GLY A 790 41.59 -30.13 1.99
CA GLY A 790 43.01 -29.73 1.93
C GLY A 790 43.58 -29.20 3.26
N GLU A 791 42.76 -29.17 4.30
CA GLU A 791 43.04 -28.70 5.66
C GLU A 791 42.32 -29.62 6.67
N ALA A 792 42.69 -29.57 7.96
CA ALA A 792 42.12 -30.45 8.96
C ALA A 792 40.61 -30.18 9.15
N ILE A 793 39.81 -31.25 9.25
CA ILE A 793 38.34 -31.15 9.38
C ILE A 793 37.93 -30.29 10.58
N ALA A 794 38.69 -30.34 11.68
CA ALA A 794 38.47 -29.52 12.87
C ALA A 794 38.54 -28.01 12.55
N ASP A 795 39.53 -27.58 11.77
CA ASP A 795 39.71 -26.17 11.41
C ASP A 795 38.56 -25.68 10.53
N VAL A 796 38.13 -26.49 9.56
CA VAL A 796 36.95 -26.22 8.71
C VAL A 796 35.69 -26.09 9.58
N PHE A 797 35.51 -27.01 10.51
CA PHE A 797 34.35 -27.07 11.40
C PHE A 797 34.26 -25.80 12.26
N HIS A 798 35.35 -25.43 12.94
CA HIS A 798 35.38 -24.26 13.81
C HIS A 798 35.23 -22.95 13.02
N ARG A 799 35.80 -22.85 11.81
CA ARG A 799 35.65 -21.67 10.95
C ARG A 799 34.22 -21.49 10.43
N ARG A 800 33.54 -22.58 10.04
CA ARG A 800 32.19 -22.52 9.44
C ARG A 800 31.05 -22.44 10.45
N ALA A 801 31.22 -22.96 11.66
CA ALA A 801 30.20 -22.93 12.72
C ALA A 801 29.56 -21.55 12.97
N PRO A 802 30.33 -20.44 13.16
CA PRO A 802 29.73 -19.12 13.34
C PRO A 802 28.99 -18.62 12.09
N LEU A 803 29.43 -19.02 10.89
CA LEU A 803 28.80 -18.63 9.63
C LEU A 803 27.46 -19.33 9.43
N PHE A 804 27.38 -20.63 9.74
CA PHE A 804 26.10 -21.35 9.74
C PHE A 804 25.11 -20.71 10.70
N ALA A 805 25.53 -20.41 11.93
CA ALA A 805 24.67 -19.75 12.92
C ALA A 805 24.18 -18.37 12.46
N ALA A 806 25.04 -17.57 11.82
CA ALA A 806 24.68 -16.25 11.29
C ALA A 806 23.70 -16.32 10.11
N SER A 807 23.67 -17.44 9.38
CA SER A 807 22.80 -17.66 8.22
C SER A 807 21.51 -18.44 8.51
N SER A 808 21.27 -18.87 9.76
CA SER A 808 20.16 -19.75 10.12
C SER A 808 19.08 -19.05 10.96
N SER A 809 17.82 -19.37 10.68
CA SER A 809 16.66 -18.97 11.49
C SER A 809 16.32 -20.01 12.56
N PHE A 810 16.66 -21.28 12.30
CA PHE A 810 16.39 -22.42 13.18
C PHE A 810 17.63 -23.28 13.35
N VAL A 811 17.75 -23.93 14.51
CA VAL A 811 18.83 -24.89 14.78
C VAL A 811 18.21 -26.22 15.19
N PHE A 812 18.60 -27.28 14.49
CA PHE A 812 18.34 -28.65 14.89
C PHE A 812 19.67 -29.31 15.19
N ALA A 813 20.00 -29.51 16.46
CA ALA A 813 21.21 -30.25 16.79
C ALA A 813 20.92 -31.61 17.41
N MET A 814 21.73 -32.57 17.01
CA MET A 814 21.69 -33.96 17.46
C MET A 814 22.67 -34.14 18.61
N LEU A 815 22.37 -35.04 19.53
CA LEU A 815 23.22 -35.32 20.68
C LEU A 815 24.46 -36.13 20.24
N ALA A 816 25.56 -35.97 20.98
CA ALA A 816 26.79 -36.70 20.69
C ALA A 816 26.56 -38.22 20.80
N GLY A 817 26.93 -38.97 19.75
CA GLY A 817 26.75 -40.43 19.72
C GLY A 817 25.29 -40.92 19.65
N ASP A 818 24.35 -40.04 19.35
CA ASP A 818 22.92 -40.37 19.22
C ASP A 818 22.62 -41.10 17.92
N VAL A 819 22.14 -42.34 18.04
CA VAL A 819 21.88 -43.26 16.92
C VAL A 819 20.42 -43.68 16.81
N ASP A 820 19.51 -43.07 17.59
CA ASP A 820 18.07 -43.32 17.52
C ASP A 820 17.44 -42.54 16.35
N TYR A 821 17.72 -42.99 15.13
CA TYR A 821 17.21 -42.36 13.90
C TYR A 821 15.68 -42.25 13.82
N PRO A 822 14.87 -43.24 14.23
CA PRO A 822 13.41 -43.10 14.28
C PRO A 822 12.95 -41.90 15.11
N ARG A 823 13.53 -41.71 16.31
CA ARG A 823 13.22 -40.55 17.15
C ARG A 823 13.71 -39.25 16.53
N ILE A 824 14.97 -39.20 16.08
CA ILE A 824 15.57 -38.00 15.46
C ILE A 824 14.73 -37.53 14.26
N ASN A 825 14.28 -38.47 13.44
CA ASN A 825 13.40 -38.23 12.30
C ASN A 825 12.08 -37.58 12.72
N ARG A 826 11.37 -38.15 13.69
CA ARG A 826 10.11 -37.61 14.22
C ARG A 826 10.28 -36.21 14.82
N ASP A 827 11.37 -36.00 15.57
CA ASP A 827 11.65 -34.70 16.19
C ASP A 827 11.96 -33.64 15.12
N PHE A 828 12.67 -34.04 14.05
CA PHE A 828 12.95 -33.17 12.91
C PHE A 828 11.68 -32.85 12.10
N GLU A 829 10.79 -33.82 11.86
CA GLU A 829 9.48 -33.60 11.25
C GLU A 829 8.64 -32.59 12.03
N ARG A 830 8.64 -32.69 13.37
CA ARG A 830 7.94 -31.74 14.24
C ARG A 830 8.51 -30.33 14.11
N LEU A 831 9.84 -30.17 14.07
CA LEU A 831 10.46 -28.87 13.81
C LEU A 831 10.05 -28.32 12.44
N VAL A 832 10.12 -29.14 11.38
CA VAL A 832 9.74 -28.72 10.02
C VAL A 832 8.26 -28.30 9.97
N THR A 833 7.38 -29.01 10.67
CA THR A 833 5.95 -28.64 10.78
C THR A 833 5.76 -27.27 11.43
N VAL A 834 6.55 -26.95 12.45
CA VAL A 834 6.56 -25.64 13.10
C VAL A 834 7.12 -24.56 12.15
N VAL A 835 8.21 -24.85 11.45
CA VAL A 835 8.82 -23.94 10.47
C VAL A 835 7.83 -23.58 9.34
N LEU A 836 7.03 -24.55 8.89
CA LEU A 836 5.96 -24.33 7.90
C LEU A 836 4.72 -23.63 8.46
N GLY A 837 4.69 -23.31 9.75
CA GLY A 837 3.49 -22.78 10.41
C GLY A 837 2.28 -23.72 10.34
N ARG A 838 2.50 -25.03 10.15
CA ARG A 838 1.46 -26.08 10.06
C ARG A 838 1.04 -26.61 11.44
N PHE A 839 1.43 -25.91 12.51
CA PHE A 839 0.97 -26.23 13.86
C PHE A 839 -0.49 -25.76 14.05
N ASP A 840 -1.40 -26.70 14.28
CA ASP A 840 -2.82 -26.39 14.49
C ASP A 840 -3.08 -25.86 15.92
N SER A 841 -2.86 -24.56 16.12
CA SER A 841 -3.20 -23.89 17.37
C SER A 841 -4.71 -23.84 17.65
N ASN A 842 -5.57 -24.04 16.64
CA ASN A 842 -7.01 -24.05 16.83
C ASN A 842 -7.49 -25.36 17.46
N ALA A 843 -6.86 -26.49 17.11
CA ALA A 843 -7.12 -27.76 17.79
C ALA A 843 -6.94 -27.67 19.31
N LEU A 844 -5.94 -26.92 19.79
CA LEU A 844 -5.76 -26.62 21.22
C LEU A 844 -6.86 -25.71 21.77
N LYS A 845 -7.21 -24.63 21.07
CA LYS A 845 -8.25 -23.67 21.50
C LYS A 845 -9.65 -24.27 21.54
N SER A 846 -9.91 -25.29 20.73
CA SER A 846 -11.19 -26.01 20.71
C SER A 846 -11.33 -27.04 21.82
N GLN A 847 -10.26 -27.37 22.55
CA GLN A 847 -10.37 -28.25 23.72
C GLN A 847 -11.06 -27.49 24.85
N PRO A 848 -12.15 -28.03 25.44
CA PRO A 848 -12.84 -27.39 26.56
C PRO A 848 -11.91 -27.21 27.77
N ASP A 849 -10.98 -28.13 27.96
CA ASP A 849 -9.96 -28.11 29.01
C ASP A 849 -8.57 -28.37 28.40
N SER A 850 -7.82 -27.30 28.13
CA SER A 850 -6.42 -27.39 27.68
C SER A 850 -5.47 -27.02 28.82
N TYR A 851 -4.40 -27.79 28.96
CA TYR A 851 -3.39 -27.61 30.01
C TYR A 851 -2.00 -27.69 29.40
N PHE A 852 -1.08 -26.91 29.96
CA PHE A 852 0.34 -27.11 29.79
C PHE A 852 0.98 -27.35 31.16
N VAL A 853 2.06 -28.13 31.19
CA VAL A 853 2.78 -28.43 32.43
C VAL A 853 4.07 -27.61 32.48
N SER A 854 4.22 -26.80 33.51
CA SER A 854 5.44 -26.03 33.79
C SER A 854 6.48 -26.90 34.49
N LEU A 855 7.56 -27.25 33.81
CA LEU A 855 8.65 -28.02 34.41
C LEU A 855 9.54 -27.12 35.27
N THR A 856 9.77 -27.49 36.51
CA THR A 856 10.52 -26.70 37.50
C THR A 856 11.86 -27.31 37.90
N PHE A 857 12.35 -28.33 37.18
CA PHE A 857 13.65 -28.94 37.45
C PHE A 857 14.81 -28.07 36.94
N PRO A 858 15.94 -28.02 37.68
CA PRO A 858 17.15 -27.33 37.20
C PRO A 858 17.89 -28.08 36.09
N HIS A 859 17.66 -29.39 35.98
CA HIS A 859 18.24 -30.27 34.96
C HIS A 859 17.24 -31.38 34.58
N TYR A 860 16.77 -31.39 33.33
CA TYR A 860 15.70 -32.27 32.86
C TYR A 860 16.20 -33.66 32.44
N THR A 861 17.43 -33.76 31.92
CA THR A 861 17.93 -35.03 31.36
C THR A 861 18.03 -36.17 32.37
N SER A 862 18.23 -35.84 33.66
CA SER A 862 18.30 -36.81 34.77
C SER A 862 16.92 -37.21 35.30
N LYS A 863 15.83 -36.64 34.74
CA LYS A 863 14.44 -36.78 35.20
C LYS A 863 13.49 -37.27 34.11
N LYS A 864 14.00 -37.81 33.00
CA LYS A 864 13.22 -38.23 31.81
C LYS A 864 11.93 -39.00 32.14
N THR A 865 12.02 -40.08 32.92
CA THR A 865 10.85 -40.91 33.30
C THR A 865 9.78 -40.14 34.08
N LEU A 866 10.21 -39.19 34.92
CA LEU A 866 9.29 -38.35 35.67
C LEU A 866 8.61 -37.33 34.74
N ILE A 867 9.35 -36.79 33.77
CA ILE A 867 8.81 -35.84 32.78
C ILE A 867 7.71 -36.51 31.95
N GLU A 868 7.95 -37.69 31.39
CA GLU A 868 6.94 -38.49 30.67
C GLU A 868 5.66 -38.70 31.49
N THR A 869 5.83 -38.96 32.80
CA THR A 869 4.70 -39.17 33.72
C THR A 869 3.88 -37.90 33.92
N VAL A 870 4.54 -36.75 34.17
CA VAL A 870 3.83 -35.49 34.45
C VAL A 870 3.26 -34.85 33.19
N THR A 871 3.78 -35.16 32.01
CA THR A 871 3.32 -34.61 30.73
C THR A 871 2.23 -35.45 30.04
N HIS A 872 1.93 -36.67 30.52
CA HIS A 872 1.01 -37.62 29.87
C HIS A 872 -0.39 -37.05 29.51
N LYS A 873 -0.91 -36.06 30.25
CA LYS A 873 -2.20 -35.42 29.96
C LYS A 873 -2.08 -33.95 29.54
N ALA A 874 -0.86 -33.46 29.39
CA ALA A 874 -0.58 -32.09 29.00
C ALA A 874 -0.67 -31.96 27.47
N HIS A 875 -1.22 -30.85 27.01
CA HIS A 875 -1.28 -30.51 25.58
C HIS A 875 -0.03 -29.74 25.14
N ALA A 876 0.72 -29.19 26.09
CA ALA A 876 2.02 -28.58 25.89
C ALA A 876 2.87 -28.72 27.16
N VAL A 877 4.18 -28.51 27.02
CA VAL A 877 5.11 -28.49 28.14
C VAL A 877 5.84 -27.16 28.13
N GLU A 878 5.80 -26.44 29.24
CA GLU A 878 6.54 -25.20 29.43
C GLU A 878 7.90 -25.52 30.06
N LEU A 879 8.95 -25.21 29.30
CA LEU A 879 10.32 -25.23 29.77
C LEU A 879 10.62 -23.89 30.45
N ARG A 880 10.69 -23.87 31.79
CA ARG A 880 11.01 -22.66 32.55
C ARG A 880 12.51 -22.41 32.58
N VAL A 881 13.00 -21.72 31.54
CA VAL A 881 14.43 -21.38 31.37
C VAL A 881 15.00 -20.62 32.57
N ASP A 882 14.19 -19.78 33.22
CA ASP A 882 14.57 -19.04 34.44
C ASP A 882 14.85 -19.94 35.65
N LEU A 883 14.43 -21.21 35.61
CA LEU A 883 14.63 -22.21 36.67
C LEU A 883 15.74 -23.23 36.35
N LEU A 884 16.36 -23.16 35.16
CA LEU A 884 17.50 -24.00 34.80
C LEU A 884 18.75 -23.57 35.56
N GLU A 885 19.65 -24.52 35.84
CA GLU A 885 20.95 -24.21 36.48
C GLU A 885 21.88 -23.36 35.60
N SER A 886 21.62 -23.33 34.29
CA SER A 886 22.32 -22.50 33.33
C SER A 886 21.37 -21.99 32.25
N VAL A 887 21.56 -20.73 31.88
CA VAL A 887 20.84 -20.06 30.78
C VAL A 887 21.70 -19.97 29.50
N GLU A 888 22.84 -20.67 29.47
CA GLU A 888 23.66 -20.74 28.26
C GLU A 888 22.93 -21.50 27.15
N LYS A 889 22.92 -20.96 25.94
CA LYS A 889 22.19 -21.53 24.80
C LYS A 889 22.53 -23.01 24.53
N PRO A 890 23.81 -23.46 24.58
CA PRO A 890 24.14 -24.87 24.40
C PRO A 890 23.51 -25.76 25.49
N PHE A 891 23.48 -25.26 26.74
CA PHE A 891 22.86 -25.97 27.85
C PHE A 891 21.34 -26.06 27.68
N ILE A 892 20.65 -24.94 27.41
CA ILE A 892 19.20 -24.94 27.16
C ILE A 892 18.85 -25.89 26.00
N ALA A 893 19.61 -25.83 24.91
CA ALA A 893 19.40 -26.70 23.76
C ALA A 893 19.58 -28.19 24.10
N HIS A 894 20.53 -28.53 24.97
CA HIS A 894 20.69 -29.89 25.50
C HIS A 894 19.50 -30.32 26.38
N GLN A 895 19.01 -29.43 27.24
CA GLN A 895 17.88 -29.69 28.14
C GLN A 895 16.57 -29.94 27.36
N VAL A 896 16.29 -29.16 26.31
CA VAL A 896 15.12 -29.34 25.43
C VAL A 896 15.14 -30.72 24.75
N ARG A 897 16.32 -31.23 24.39
CA ARG A 897 16.47 -32.47 23.61
C ARG A 897 16.35 -33.75 24.42
N CYS A 898 16.86 -33.75 25.64
CA CYS A 898 16.95 -34.95 26.48
C CYS A 898 15.78 -35.09 27.46
N GLY A 899 15.06 -33.99 27.73
CA GLY A 899 14.05 -33.94 28.78
C GLY A 899 12.59 -34.04 28.31
N LEU A 900 12.30 -33.73 27.05
CA LEU A 900 10.93 -33.52 26.56
C LEU A 900 10.67 -34.37 25.31
N GLU A 901 10.24 -35.61 25.51
CA GLU A 901 9.69 -36.46 24.43
C GLU A 901 8.20 -36.20 24.22
#